data_AF-Q30VG3-F1
#
_entry.id   AF-Q30VG3-F1
#
_cell.length_a   1.000
_cell.length_b   1.000
_cell.length_c   1.000
_cell.angle_alpha   90.00
_cell.angle_beta   90.00
_cell.angle_gamma   90.00
#
_symmetry.space_group_name_H-M   'P 1'
#
loop_
_entity.id
_entity.type
_entity.pdbx_description
1 polymer ?
#
loop_
_entity_poly.entity_id
_entity_poly.type
_entity_poly.pdbx_seq_one_letter_code
_entity_poly.pdbx_strand_id
1 'polypeptide(L)'
;MEQAELRRWEARCTQEEPPRCRAACPLHVDVKEFCTRMAEEKYDQAWATLCRTMPLPRVLARICDGPCRSACIRGQAGGSIELPALEHVCAQRATRQPRILPAPSRGKKAAVLGCDLAGLAAAWDMTRKGIAVTIYTDTPPADALDGLHIPPAAADSIDSMLQQELDTLRRLGAEIQEHTEITSGLAAGCLEECGAVFITPRAYDRLMAGLPEPDPLTLGTATHGVFAAPPLPCSVTEGASPVAAAAQGRRAATSVARLHEGASLVAGREREGVFESTLFTSLEKVQPAPPVPVPAGGYDATQARNEAARCLRCECMECVRHCVFLQEYGSYPKQYARRIYNNESIVMGTRQANTMINSCMQCGLCATLCPNGFDMGALCAEARQSMVRRGKMPPSAHDFALRDMEFANGEHCTLARHAPDTQASGWVFFPGCQLAASDPDSIPRTWEWLRRHLPPSCGTAQNQGVGLMLRCCGAPAQWSGRNELTAGTVAALKQDWENLGSPVIIAACPSCAVMLRSHLPQADVTGLWEIMDSLTDSRPDILQPATADGHPAVVLHDPCGTREDAPMRQAVRSLLERYGIAVHEPELTAETTECCGFGGLAAEANAALGKKITEGRALRLGAPPAQGKTAEAAPSGTDLQADAVTYCAMCRDRLAAHGKRTAHLLDILLPAQADAPAIAAAPLPSAQEEPVTGTLPADCCAQGFSAAARHAPSLSARHENRARLREYLLTSCWDEAPAASGPQAALEIRYTAQAAARMEERRILDADVRKVLLHSRDNRWLQDTRSPQGHRLASLRPVVVTYWVEFTRHDENTFTVHNVWSHRMHVRTVNGRTPS
;
A
#
# COMPACT_ATOMS: atom_id res chain seq x y z
N MET A 1 -7.67 -5.71 17.86
CA MET A 1 -8.73 -5.51 16.86
C MET A 1 -9.80 -6.55 17.08
N GLU A 2 -11.06 -6.15 17.15
CA GLU A 2 -12.21 -7.07 17.27
C GLU A 2 -12.68 -7.58 15.90
N GLN A 3 -13.47 -8.66 15.88
CA GLN A 3 -13.93 -9.24 14.61
C GLN A 3 -14.78 -8.27 13.77
N ALA A 4 -15.60 -7.43 14.42
CA ALA A 4 -16.38 -6.40 13.73
C ALA A 4 -15.50 -5.33 13.08
N GLU A 5 -14.38 -4.97 13.71
CA GLU A 5 -13.38 -4.06 13.13
C GLU A 5 -12.71 -4.67 11.91
N LEU A 6 -12.32 -5.94 11.99
CA LEU A 6 -11.75 -6.64 10.84
C LEU A 6 -12.71 -6.62 9.64
N ARG A 7 -13.99 -6.93 9.84
CA ARG A 7 -15.00 -6.90 8.76
C ARG A 7 -15.13 -5.51 8.13
N ARG A 8 -15.04 -4.44 8.93
CA ARG A 8 -15.06 -3.05 8.43
C ARG A 8 -13.83 -2.74 7.56
N TRP A 9 -12.64 -3.20 7.95
CA TRP A 9 -11.44 -3.07 7.13
C TRP A 9 -11.56 -3.87 5.83
N GLU A 10 -12.00 -5.13 5.94
CA GLU A 10 -12.13 -6.02 4.80
C GLU A 10 -13.09 -5.51 3.72
N ALA A 11 -14.19 -4.88 4.13
CA ALA A 11 -15.22 -4.36 3.24
C ALA A 11 -14.73 -3.24 2.31
N ARG A 12 -13.64 -2.53 2.67
CA ARG A 12 -13.08 -1.45 1.83
C ARG A 12 -12.23 -1.96 0.67
N CYS A 13 -11.71 -3.17 0.74
CA CYS A 13 -10.84 -3.72 -0.31
C CYS A 13 -11.64 -4.62 -1.25
N THR A 14 -11.73 -4.24 -2.52
CA THR A 14 -12.54 -4.95 -3.52
C THR A 14 -11.75 -5.97 -4.33
N GLN A 15 -10.47 -6.21 -4.05
CA GLN A 15 -9.63 -7.16 -4.81
C GLN A 15 -10.18 -8.59 -4.83
N GLU A 16 -10.93 -8.99 -3.79
CA GLU A 16 -11.57 -10.32 -3.73
C GLU A 16 -12.98 -10.36 -4.32
N GLU A 17 -13.50 -9.22 -4.80
CA GLU A 17 -14.79 -9.17 -5.49
C GLU A 17 -14.63 -9.78 -6.90
N PRO A 18 -15.62 -10.55 -7.37
CA PRO A 18 -15.53 -11.20 -8.66
C PRO A 18 -15.53 -10.17 -9.78
N PRO A 19 -14.82 -10.38 -10.90
CA PRO A 19 -14.85 -9.45 -12.02
C PRO A 19 -16.25 -9.34 -12.61
N ARG A 20 -16.58 -8.19 -13.23
CA ARG A 20 -17.92 -7.89 -13.76
C ARG A 20 -18.43 -8.96 -14.73
N CYS A 21 -17.56 -9.54 -15.55
CA CYS A 21 -17.93 -10.64 -16.45
C CYS A 21 -18.42 -11.89 -15.71
N ARG A 22 -17.83 -12.24 -14.55
CA ARG A 22 -18.25 -13.36 -13.71
C ARG A 22 -19.52 -13.03 -12.93
N ALA A 23 -19.65 -11.80 -12.46
CA ALA A 23 -20.85 -11.34 -11.75
C ALA A 23 -22.08 -11.23 -12.68
N ALA A 24 -21.86 -10.91 -13.96
CA ALA A 24 -22.89 -10.87 -15.00
C ALA A 24 -23.20 -12.23 -15.64
N CYS A 25 -22.37 -13.24 -15.43
CA CYS A 25 -22.63 -14.59 -15.93
C CYS A 25 -23.57 -15.31 -14.95
N PRO A 26 -24.78 -15.75 -15.36
CA PRO A 26 -25.69 -16.50 -14.49
C PRO A 26 -25.10 -17.83 -13.97
N LEU A 27 -24.06 -18.35 -14.62
CA LEU A 27 -23.36 -19.56 -14.22
C LEU A 27 -22.07 -19.28 -13.43
N HIS A 28 -21.68 -18.01 -13.30
CA HIS A 28 -20.47 -17.53 -12.64
C HIS A 28 -19.17 -18.15 -13.17
N VAL A 29 -19.07 -18.31 -14.49
CA VAL A 29 -17.87 -18.78 -15.18
C VAL A 29 -16.66 -17.89 -14.84
N ASP A 30 -15.52 -18.52 -14.58
CA ASP A 30 -14.27 -17.85 -14.25
C ASP A 30 -13.54 -17.40 -15.53
N VAL A 31 -14.08 -16.34 -16.14
CA VAL A 31 -13.60 -15.78 -17.41
C VAL A 31 -12.11 -15.40 -17.35
N LYS A 32 -11.62 -14.92 -16.19
CA LYS A 32 -10.21 -14.53 -16.03
C LYS A 32 -9.28 -15.72 -16.21
N GLU A 33 -9.52 -16.80 -15.46
CA GLU A 33 -8.73 -18.02 -15.55
C GLU A 33 -8.88 -18.65 -16.94
N PHE A 34 -10.11 -18.72 -17.45
CA PHE A 34 -10.40 -19.27 -18.77
C PHE A 34 -9.62 -18.56 -19.89
N CYS A 35 -9.72 -17.23 -19.99
CA CYS A 35 -8.98 -16.45 -20.97
C CYS A 35 -7.47 -16.58 -20.80
N THR A 36 -6.96 -16.66 -19.57
CA THR A 36 -5.53 -16.87 -19.31
C THR A 36 -5.06 -18.19 -19.92
N ARG A 37 -5.79 -19.29 -19.71
CA ARG A 37 -5.46 -20.60 -20.30
C ARG A 37 -5.62 -20.64 -21.81
N MET A 38 -6.63 -19.96 -22.36
CA MET A 38 -6.83 -19.84 -23.81
C MET A 38 -5.69 -19.05 -24.48
N ALA A 39 -5.22 -17.96 -23.86
CA ALA A 39 -4.08 -17.19 -24.35
C ALA A 39 -2.76 -17.98 -24.28
N GLU A 40 -2.66 -18.93 -23.35
CA GLU A 40 -1.53 -19.87 -23.24
C GLU A 40 -1.71 -21.13 -24.13
N GLU A 41 -2.78 -21.22 -24.92
CA GLU A 41 -3.16 -22.39 -25.73
C GLU A 41 -3.29 -23.71 -24.92
N LYS A 42 -3.55 -23.59 -23.62
CA LYS A 42 -3.77 -24.72 -22.70
C LYS A 42 -5.24 -25.13 -22.68
N TYR A 43 -5.75 -25.60 -23.82
CA TYR A 43 -7.18 -25.89 -24.02
C TYR A 43 -7.77 -26.87 -22.99
N ASP A 44 -7.05 -27.93 -22.59
CA ASP A 44 -7.54 -28.87 -21.57
C ASP A 44 -7.75 -28.20 -20.19
N GLN A 45 -6.90 -27.24 -19.83
CA GLN A 45 -7.01 -26.48 -18.57
C GLN A 45 -8.12 -25.42 -18.65
N ALA A 46 -8.27 -24.79 -19.82
CA ALA A 46 -9.38 -23.89 -20.11
C ALA A 46 -10.73 -24.64 -20.03
N TRP A 47 -10.79 -25.85 -20.61
CA TRP A 47 -11.97 -26.72 -20.57
C TRP A 47 -12.32 -27.14 -19.14
N ALA A 48 -11.33 -27.55 -18.34
CA ALA A 48 -11.54 -27.86 -16.93
C ALA A 48 -12.12 -26.66 -16.14
N THR A 49 -11.77 -25.43 -16.53
CA THR A 49 -12.32 -24.20 -15.93
C THR A 49 -13.81 -24.05 -16.24
N LEU A 50 -14.23 -24.31 -17.48
CA LEU A 50 -15.65 -24.30 -17.88
C LEU A 50 -16.45 -25.41 -17.18
N CYS A 51 -15.94 -26.66 -17.20
CA CYS A 51 -16.61 -27.81 -16.58
C CYS A 51 -16.79 -27.70 -15.06
N ARG A 52 -16.04 -26.82 -14.39
CA ARG A 52 -16.19 -26.59 -12.94
C ARG A 52 -17.55 -25.97 -12.62
N THR A 53 -18.07 -25.09 -13.48
CA THR A 53 -19.27 -24.29 -13.23
C THR A 53 -20.42 -24.55 -14.20
N MET A 54 -20.13 -24.91 -15.45
CA MET A 54 -21.16 -25.15 -16.47
C MET A 54 -21.76 -26.56 -16.32
N PRO A 55 -23.10 -26.69 -16.20
CA PRO A 55 -23.76 -27.95 -16.45
C PRO A 55 -23.76 -28.22 -17.96
N LEU A 56 -23.70 -29.49 -18.38
CA LEU A 56 -23.75 -29.86 -19.80
C LEU A 56 -22.71 -29.06 -20.64
N PRO A 57 -21.43 -29.02 -20.22
CA PRO A 57 -20.45 -28.05 -20.72
C PRO A 57 -20.24 -28.11 -22.24
N ARG A 58 -20.39 -29.28 -22.89
CA ARG A 58 -20.27 -29.41 -24.36
C ARG A 58 -21.36 -28.65 -25.10
N VAL A 59 -22.57 -28.64 -24.56
CA VAL A 59 -23.69 -27.89 -25.12
C VAL A 59 -23.48 -26.41 -24.82
N LEU A 60 -23.33 -26.04 -23.54
CA LEU A 60 -23.28 -24.62 -23.14
C LEU A 60 -22.09 -23.85 -23.72
N ALA A 61 -20.92 -24.48 -23.86
CA ALA A 61 -19.77 -23.81 -24.48
C ALA A 61 -19.97 -23.49 -25.98
N ARG A 62 -20.97 -24.09 -26.64
CA ARG A 62 -21.30 -23.83 -28.06
C ARG A 62 -22.44 -22.84 -28.23
N ILE A 63 -23.37 -22.79 -27.28
CA ILE A 63 -24.60 -22.00 -27.39
C ILE A 63 -24.64 -20.80 -26.44
N CYS A 64 -23.53 -20.50 -25.74
CA CYS A 64 -23.43 -19.32 -24.89
C CYS A 64 -23.80 -18.04 -25.66
N ASP A 65 -24.77 -17.30 -25.15
CA ASP A 65 -25.25 -16.02 -25.66
C ASP A 65 -24.44 -14.82 -25.12
N GLY A 66 -23.44 -15.07 -24.28
CA GLY A 66 -22.42 -14.11 -23.87
C GLY A 66 -22.92 -12.89 -23.09
N PRO A 67 -23.77 -13.02 -22.04
CA PRO A 67 -24.25 -11.88 -21.24
C PRO A 67 -23.12 -11.10 -20.56
N CYS A 68 -21.97 -11.73 -20.36
CA CYS A 68 -20.78 -11.07 -19.80
C CYS A 68 -20.19 -9.98 -20.70
N ARG A 69 -20.52 -9.94 -22.01
CA ARG A 69 -19.98 -8.95 -22.96
C ARG A 69 -20.40 -7.53 -22.60
N SER A 70 -21.67 -7.33 -22.24
CA SER A 70 -22.19 -6.01 -21.86
C SER A 70 -21.58 -5.49 -20.55
N ALA A 71 -21.22 -6.40 -19.65
CA ALA A 71 -20.60 -6.07 -18.36
C ALA A 71 -19.06 -5.96 -18.43
N CYS A 72 -18.44 -6.36 -19.53
CA CYS A 72 -16.98 -6.36 -19.67
C CYS A 72 -16.44 -4.92 -19.70
N ILE A 73 -15.67 -4.52 -18.70
CA ILE A 73 -15.12 -3.15 -18.61
C ILE A 73 -14.19 -2.81 -19.79
N ARG A 74 -13.59 -3.82 -20.44
CA ARG A 74 -12.78 -3.61 -21.66
C ARG A 74 -13.61 -3.03 -22.81
N GLY A 75 -14.93 -3.17 -22.79
CA GLY A 75 -15.84 -2.48 -23.71
C GLY A 75 -15.58 -0.96 -23.78
N GLN A 76 -15.15 -0.35 -22.67
CA GLN A 76 -14.79 1.08 -22.59
C GLN A 76 -13.43 1.40 -23.22
N ALA A 77 -12.63 0.38 -23.55
CA ALA A 77 -11.29 0.46 -24.16
C ALA A 77 -11.23 -0.30 -25.49
N GLY A 78 -12.17 -0.03 -26.39
CA GLY A 78 -12.18 -0.52 -27.78
C GLY A 78 -13.00 -1.78 -28.04
N GLY A 79 -13.46 -2.50 -27.01
CA GLY A 79 -14.44 -3.57 -27.18
C GLY A 79 -14.29 -4.72 -26.19
N SER A 80 -15.39 -5.41 -25.93
CA SER A 80 -15.46 -6.54 -25.00
C SER A 80 -14.70 -7.78 -25.50
N ILE A 81 -14.58 -8.77 -24.64
CA ILE A 81 -14.05 -10.09 -25.01
C ILE A 81 -15.16 -10.93 -25.64
N GLU A 82 -14.91 -11.52 -26.81
CA GLU A 82 -15.80 -12.46 -27.49
C GLU A 82 -15.75 -13.85 -26.83
N LEU A 83 -16.26 -13.92 -25.60
CA LEU A 83 -16.25 -15.13 -24.79
C LEU A 83 -16.93 -16.33 -25.47
N PRO A 84 -18.11 -16.21 -26.10
CA PRO A 84 -18.75 -17.35 -26.75
C PRO A 84 -17.90 -18.00 -27.85
N ALA A 85 -17.19 -17.19 -28.63
CA ALA A 85 -16.30 -17.70 -29.67
C ALA A 85 -15.09 -18.44 -29.07
N LEU A 86 -14.57 -17.96 -27.94
CA LEU A 86 -13.50 -18.64 -27.20
C LEU A 86 -13.96 -19.97 -26.59
N GLU A 87 -15.15 -19.99 -25.98
CA GLU A 87 -15.76 -21.20 -25.40
C GLU A 87 -15.98 -22.26 -26.47
N HIS A 88 -16.45 -21.85 -27.65
CA HIS A 88 -16.64 -22.73 -28.80
C HIS A 88 -15.32 -23.40 -29.22
N VAL A 89 -14.25 -22.61 -29.43
CA VAL A 89 -12.93 -23.14 -29.80
C VAL A 89 -12.35 -24.05 -28.72
N CYS A 90 -12.51 -23.68 -27.45
CA CYS A 90 -12.06 -24.51 -26.33
C CYS A 90 -12.73 -25.90 -26.40
N ALA A 91 -14.05 -25.93 -26.60
CA ALA A 91 -14.82 -27.16 -26.66
C ALA A 91 -14.51 -28.04 -27.88
N GLN A 92 -13.95 -27.47 -28.96
CA GLN A 92 -13.47 -28.20 -30.13
C GLN A 92 -12.06 -28.76 -29.93
N ARG A 93 -11.18 -28.00 -29.28
CA ARG A 93 -9.75 -28.31 -29.17
C ARG A 93 -9.35 -29.09 -27.94
N ALA A 94 -10.15 -29.03 -26.87
CA ALA A 94 -9.89 -29.81 -25.66
C ALA A 94 -9.93 -31.31 -25.98
N THR A 95 -8.85 -32.00 -25.66
CA THR A 95 -8.70 -33.44 -25.91
C THR A 95 -9.06 -34.26 -24.68
N ARG A 96 -8.90 -33.68 -23.49
CA ARG A 96 -9.17 -34.34 -22.22
C ARG A 96 -10.48 -33.87 -21.63
N GLN A 97 -11.31 -34.83 -21.26
CA GLN A 97 -12.55 -34.59 -20.54
C GLN A 97 -12.31 -34.79 -19.04
N PRO A 98 -12.53 -33.77 -18.19
CA PRO A 98 -12.49 -33.93 -16.75
C PRO A 98 -13.45 -35.03 -16.34
N ARG A 99 -12.99 -35.97 -15.52
CA ARG A 99 -13.87 -37.02 -14.99
C ARG A 99 -14.82 -36.37 -13.98
N ILE A 100 -16.08 -36.24 -14.36
CA ILE A 100 -17.13 -35.78 -13.45
C ILE A 100 -17.57 -37.00 -12.63
N LEU A 101 -17.27 -36.97 -11.34
CA LEU A 101 -17.67 -38.01 -10.40
C LEU A 101 -18.84 -37.50 -9.56
N PRO A 102 -19.91 -38.30 -9.38
CA PRO A 102 -20.97 -37.96 -8.44
C PRO A 102 -20.41 -38.04 -7.01
N ALA A 103 -20.92 -37.18 -6.13
CA ALA A 103 -20.73 -37.37 -4.70
C ALA A 103 -21.38 -38.71 -4.25
N PRO A 104 -20.94 -39.30 -3.13
CA PRO A 104 -21.58 -40.48 -2.57
C PRO A 104 -23.09 -40.28 -2.43
N SER A 105 -23.87 -41.33 -2.69
CA SER A 105 -25.33 -41.29 -2.57
C SER A 105 -25.73 -40.83 -1.17
N ARG A 106 -26.66 -39.88 -1.11
CA ARG A 106 -27.23 -39.36 0.14
C ARG A 106 -28.53 -40.07 0.54
N GLY A 107 -28.97 -41.05 -0.24
CA GLY A 107 -30.28 -41.70 -0.07
C GLY A 107 -31.46 -40.75 -0.28
N LYS A 108 -31.25 -39.63 -0.98
CA LYS A 108 -32.29 -38.63 -1.31
C LYS A 108 -32.67 -38.75 -2.78
N LYS A 109 -33.93 -38.52 -3.10
CA LYS A 109 -34.50 -38.58 -4.45
C LYS A 109 -35.10 -37.23 -4.84
N ALA A 110 -35.19 -36.92 -6.12
CA ALA A 110 -35.91 -35.76 -6.65
C ALA A 110 -36.50 -36.08 -8.03
N ALA A 111 -37.67 -35.53 -8.33
CA ALA A 111 -38.27 -35.62 -9.65
C ALA A 111 -38.12 -34.29 -10.41
N VAL A 112 -37.85 -34.37 -11.71
CA VAL A 112 -37.84 -33.22 -12.63
C VAL A 112 -38.92 -33.44 -13.67
N LEU A 113 -39.86 -32.50 -13.80
CA LEU A 113 -40.96 -32.56 -14.75
C LEU A 113 -40.66 -31.67 -15.96
N GLY A 114 -40.30 -32.31 -17.07
CA GLY A 114 -39.87 -31.73 -18.34
C GLY A 114 -38.38 -31.92 -18.60
N CYS A 115 -38.03 -32.22 -19.86
CA CYS A 115 -36.66 -32.44 -20.32
C CYS A 115 -36.17 -31.27 -21.19
N ASP A 116 -36.22 -30.05 -20.65
CA ASP A 116 -35.57 -28.88 -21.26
C ASP A 116 -34.18 -28.62 -20.62
N LEU A 117 -33.44 -27.64 -21.13
CA LEU A 117 -32.12 -27.30 -20.61
C LEU A 117 -32.11 -26.98 -19.10
N ALA A 118 -33.18 -26.38 -18.57
CA ALA A 118 -33.31 -26.12 -17.13
C ALA A 118 -33.44 -27.43 -16.35
N GLY A 119 -34.29 -28.36 -16.81
CA GLY A 119 -34.43 -29.70 -16.22
C GLY A 119 -33.13 -30.50 -16.24
N LEU A 120 -32.45 -30.52 -17.39
CA LEU A 120 -31.16 -31.20 -17.55
C LEU A 120 -30.07 -30.59 -16.65
N ALA A 121 -30.01 -29.26 -16.55
CA ALA A 121 -29.06 -28.58 -15.66
C ALA A 121 -29.37 -28.84 -14.17
N ALA A 122 -30.65 -28.91 -13.80
CA ALA A 122 -31.05 -29.27 -12.44
C ALA A 122 -30.62 -30.70 -12.10
N ALA A 123 -30.92 -31.66 -12.98
CA ALA A 123 -30.52 -33.06 -12.84
C ALA A 123 -28.99 -33.21 -12.75
N TRP A 124 -28.25 -32.47 -13.57
CA TRP A 124 -26.78 -32.45 -13.54
C TRP A 124 -26.21 -32.04 -12.19
N ASP A 125 -26.69 -30.93 -11.62
CA ASP A 125 -26.18 -30.44 -10.33
C ASP A 125 -26.67 -31.30 -9.15
N MET A 126 -27.89 -31.85 -9.22
CA MET A 126 -28.44 -32.75 -8.18
C MET A 126 -27.73 -34.10 -8.14
N THR A 127 -27.51 -34.76 -9.29
CA THR A 127 -26.79 -36.04 -9.36
C THR A 127 -25.35 -35.90 -8.89
N ARG A 128 -24.66 -34.80 -9.25
CA ARG A 128 -23.31 -34.50 -8.72
C ARG A 128 -23.28 -34.31 -7.20
N LYS A 129 -24.38 -33.86 -6.59
CA LYS A 129 -24.54 -33.75 -5.14
C LYS A 129 -24.96 -35.08 -4.46
N GLY A 130 -25.09 -36.17 -5.21
CA GLY A 130 -25.47 -37.49 -4.68
C GLY A 130 -26.98 -37.65 -4.43
N ILE A 131 -27.81 -36.85 -5.11
CA ILE A 131 -29.27 -36.98 -5.12
C ILE A 131 -29.66 -37.79 -6.36
N ALA A 132 -30.45 -38.86 -6.18
CA ALA A 132 -30.98 -39.63 -7.30
C ALA A 132 -32.08 -38.82 -8.00
N VAL A 133 -32.02 -38.72 -9.32
CA VAL A 133 -32.94 -37.86 -10.09
C VAL A 133 -33.63 -38.66 -11.18
N THR A 134 -34.95 -38.54 -11.26
CA THR A 134 -35.75 -39.05 -12.37
C THR A 134 -36.37 -37.87 -13.11
N ILE A 135 -36.08 -37.77 -14.41
CA ILE A 135 -36.63 -36.77 -15.33
C ILE A 135 -37.83 -37.40 -16.03
N TYR A 136 -39.01 -36.81 -15.86
CA TYR A 136 -40.24 -37.20 -16.51
C TYR A 136 -40.49 -36.27 -17.69
N THR A 137 -40.63 -36.81 -18.89
CA THR A 137 -40.77 -36.02 -20.12
C THR A 137 -41.87 -36.56 -21.02
N ASP A 138 -42.59 -35.66 -21.68
CA ASP A 138 -43.57 -35.94 -22.73
C ASP A 138 -43.10 -35.50 -24.12
N THR A 139 -41.85 -35.05 -24.20
CA THR A 139 -41.16 -34.71 -25.44
C THR A 139 -39.84 -35.48 -25.53
N PRO A 140 -39.39 -35.83 -26.75
CA PRO A 140 -38.10 -36.48 -26.96
C PRO A 140 -36.96 -35.70 -26.28
N PRO A 141 -36.03 -36.36 -25.57
CA PRO A 141 -34.86 -35.69 -24.99
C PRO A 141 -33.96 -34.97 -26.01
N ALA A 142 -34.08 -35.30 -27.30
CA ALA A 142 -33.40 -34.60 -28.38
C ALA A 142 -33.89 -33.14 -28.54
N ASP A 143 -35.13 -32.85 -28.13
CA ASP A 143 -35.80 -31.56 -28.28
C ASP A 143 -35.53 -30.63 -27.07
N ALA A 144 -34.57 -31.00 -26.21
CA ALA A 144 -34.29 -30.31 -24.95
C ALA A 144 -33.79 -28.86 -25.11
N LEU A 145 -33.34 -28.51 -26.32
CA LEU A 145 -32.83 -27.19 -26.67
C LEU A 145 -33.83 -26.34 -27.45
N ASP A 146 -35.02 -26.85 -27.72
CA ASP A 146 -36.04 -26.11 -28.47
C ASP A 146 -36.43 -24.80 -27.77
N GLY A 147 -36.59 -23.75 -28.57
CA GLY A 147 -36.93 -22.40 -28.09
C GLY A 147 -35.74 -21.62 -27.52
N LEU A 148 -34.54 -22.18 -27.48
CA LEU A 148 -33.31 -21.49 -27.06
C LEU A 148 -32.58 -20.82 -28.24
N HIS A 149 -31.79 -19.80 -27.92
CA HIS A 149 -30.85 -19.22 -28.89
C HIS A 149 -29.74 -20.21 -29.26
N ILE A 150 -29.65 -20.61 -30.53
CA ILE A 150 -28.58 -21.47 -31.06
C ILE A 150 -27.76 -20.67 -32.09
N PRO A 151 -26.47 -20.38 -31.81
CA PRO A 151 -25.61 -19.70 -32.76
C PRO A 151 -25.43 -20.52 -34.05
N PRO A 152 -25.36 -19.89 -35.25
CA PRO A 152 -25.18 -20.61 -36.51
C PRO A 152 -23.98 -21.56 -36.52
N ALA A 153 -22.86 -21.15 -35.90
CA ALA A 153 -21.66 -21.97 -35.81
C ALA A 153 -21.84 -23.29 -35.02
N ALA A 154 -22.89 -23.39 -34.19
CA ALA A 154 -23.16 -24.58 -33.37
C ALA A 154 -24.19 -25.53 -34.00
N ALA A 155 -25.03 -25.05 -34.92
CA ALA A 155 -26.22 -25.75 -35.41
C ALA A 155 -25.93 -27.17 -35.93
N ASP A 156 -24.89 -27.35 -36.75
CA ASP A 156 -24.60 -28.65 -37.38
C ASP A 156 -24.08 -29.72 -36.40
N SER A 157 -23.64 -29.34 -35.20
CA SER A 157 -23.02 -30.25 -34.24
C SER A 157 -23.79 -30.41 -32.94
N ILE A 158 -24.80 -29.57 -32.69
CA ILE A 158 -25.40 -29.42 -31.37
C ILE A 158 -26.11 -30.69 -30.88
N ASP A 159 -26.81 -31.40 -31.77
CA ASP A 159 -27.54 -32.64 -31.44
C ASP A 159 -26.60 -33.73 -30.96
N SER A 160 -25.47 -33.90 -31.66
CA SER A 160 -24.44 -34.87 -31.28
C SER A 160 -23.81 -34.54 -29.91
N MET A 161 -23.69 -33.25 -29.58
CA MET A 161 -23.17 -32.81 -28.29
C MET A 161 -24.20 -33.00 -27.17
N LEU A 162 -25.47 -32.71 -27.44
CA LEU A 162 -26.57 -32.97 -26.51
C LEU A 162 -26.64 -34.46 -26.16
N GLN A 163 -26.56 -35.35 -27.16
CA GLN A 163 -26.57 -36.79 -26.90
C GLN A 163 -25.41 -37.23 -25.98
N GLN A 164 -24.19 -36.71 -26.20
CA GLN A 164 -23.05 -37.00 -25.33
C GLN A 164 -23.25 -36.51 -23.88
N GLU A 165 -23.93 -35.38 -23.72
CA GLU A 165 -24.27 -34.84 -22.40
C GLU A 165 -25.35 -35.66 -21.71
N LEU A 166 -26.38 -36.11 -22.45
CA LEU A 166 -27.39 -37.04 -21.94
C LEU A 166 -26.77 -38.36 -21.49
N ASP A 167 -25.84 -38.92 -22.26
CA ASP A 167 -25.12 -40.14 -21.88
C ASP A 167 -24.23 -39.93 -20.65
N THR A 168 -23.66 -38.74 -20.50
CA THR A 168 -22.92 -38.36 -19.30
C THR A 168 -23.85 -38.25 -18.09
N LEU A 169 -25.01 -37.63 -18.25
CA LEU A 169 -26.02 -37.47 -17.22
C LEU A 169 -26.58 -38.83 -16.75
N ARG A 170 -26.83 -39.77 -17.68
CA ARG A 170 -27.18 -41.17 -17.35
C ARG A 170 -26.08 -41.87 -16.56
N ARG A 171 -24.80 -41.68 -16.93
CA ARG A 171 -23.65 -42.22 -16.17
C ARG A 171 -23.51 -41.61 -14.77
N LEU A 172 -23.99 -40.38 -14.56
CA LEU A 172 -24.07 -39.76 -13.24
C LEU A 172 -25.23 -40.30 -12.39
N GLY A 173 -26.12 -41.10 -12.98
CA GLY A 173 -27.23 -41.77 -12.29
C GLY A 173 -28.58 -41.07 -12.44
N ALA A 174 -28.76 -40.19 -13.43
CA ALA A 174 -30.08 -39.69 -13.78
C ALA A 174 -30.85 -40.72 -14.61
N GLU A 175 -32.14 -40.88 -14.31
CA GLU A 175 -33.08 -41.64 -15.12
C GLU A 175 -33.94 -40.69 -15.94
N ILE A 176 -34.30 -41.09 -17.16
CA ILE A 176 -35.21 -40.33 -18.03
C ILE A 176 -36.36 -41.27 -18.38
N GLN A 177 -37.58 -40.90 -18.00
CA GLN A 177 -38.80 -41.67 -18.21
C GLN A 177 -39.75 -40.88 -19.12
N GLU A 178 -40.13 -41.49 -20.23
CA GLU A 178 -41.07 -40.91 -21.19
C GLU A 178 -42.51 -41.22 -20.78
N HIS A 179 -43.38 -40.21 -20.83
CA HIS A 179 -44.79 -40.27 -20.50
C HIS A 179 -45.62 -39.66 -21.63
N THR A 180 -46.87 -40.10 -21.78
CA THR A 180 -47.77 -39.51 -22.77
C THR A 180 -48.07 -38.04 -22.48
N GLU A 181 -48.16 -37.66 -21.20
CA GLU A 181 -48.42 -36.30 -20.75
C GLU A 181 -47.92 -36.08 -19.33
N ILE A 182 -47.38 -34.88 -19.05
CA ILE A 182 -47.05 -34.43 -17.71
C ILE A 182 -48.29 -33.79 -17.06
N THR A 183 -48.83 -34.43 -16.01
CA THR A 183 -50.06 -33.98 -15.32
C THR A 183 -49.81 -33.59 -13.87
N SER A 184 -50.75 -32.85 -13.25
CA SER A 184 -50.70 -32.53 -11.82
C SER A 184 -50.75 -33.76 -10.93
N GLY A 185 -51.44 -34.83 -11.35
CA GLY A 185 -51.47 -36.12 -10.66
C GLY A 185 -50.09 -36.79 -10.64
N LEU A 186 -49.35 -36.76 -11.75
CA LEU A 186 -47.97 -37.23 -11.81
C LEU A 186 -47.07 -36.42 -10.86
N ALA A 187 -47.22 -35.09 -10.85
CA ALA A 187 -46.46 -34.22 -9.96
C ALA A 187 -46.70 -34.54 -8.48
N ALA A 188 -47.95 -34.77 -8.09
CA ALA A 188 -48.31 -35.16 -6.72
C ALA A 188 -47.71 -36.52 -6.33
N GLY A 189 -47.81 -37.53 -7.20
CA GLY A 189 -47.21 -38.84 -6.95
C GLY A 189 -45.68 -38.80 -6.83
N CYS A 190 -45.02 -38.01 -7.69
CA CYS A 190 -43.58 -37.78 -7.60
C CYS A 190 -43.18 -37.08 -6.29
N LEU A 191 -44.00 -36.14 -5.80
CA LEU A 191 -43.76 -35.45 -4.54
C LEU A 191 -43.87 -36.41 -3.34
N GLU A 192 -44.86 -37.30 -3.35
CA GLU A 192 -45.02 -38.34 -2.33
C GLU A 192 -43.83 -39.32 -2.30
N GLU A 193 -43.32 -39.72 -3.47
CA GLU A 193 -42.20 -40.67 -3.54
C GLU A 193 -40.84 -40.02 -3.21
N CYS A 194 -40.58 -38.84 -3.76
CA CYS A 194 -39.25 -38.23 -3.73
C CYS A 194 -39.09 -37.16 -2.65
N GLY A 195 -40.18 -36.56 -2.17
CA GLY A 195 -40.17 -35.43 -1.24
C GLY A 195 -39.75 -34.09 -1.87
N ALA A 196 -39.33 -34.08 -3.15
CA ALA A 196 -39.01 -32.87 -3.90
C ALA A 196 -39.29 -33.04 -5.41
N VAL A 197 -39.95 -32.04 -6.00
CA VAL A 197 -40.30 -31.96 -7.42
C VAL A 197 -39.85 -30.62 -7.99
N PHE A 198 -39.21 -30.63 -9.14
CA PHE A 198 -38.91 -29.43 -9.93
C PHE A 198 -39.72 -29.42 -11.24
N ILE A 199 -40.56 -28.41 -11.39
CA ILE A 199 -41.33 -28.13 -12.61
C ILE A 199 -40.52 -27.18 -13.48
N THR A 200 -40.14 -27.66 -14.66
CA THR A 200 -39.35 -26.88 -15.64
C THR A 200 -40.23 -25.87 -16.39
N PRO A 201 -39.62 -24.87 -17.06
CA PRO A 201 -40.34 -23.97 -17.97
C PRO A 201 -41.28 -24.69 -18.94
N ARG A 202 -40.87 -25.83 -19.50
CA ARG A 202 -41.68 -26.63 -20.44
C ARG A 202 -42.98 -27.20 -19.85
N ALA A 203 -42.99 -27.49 -18.56
CA ALA A 203 -44.18 -28.00 -17.87
C ALA A 203 -44.91 -26.91 -17.06
N TYR A 204 -44.36 -25.69 -17.01
CA TYR A 204 -44.81 -24.62 -16.12
C TYR A 204 -46.26 -24.22 -16.38
N ASP A 205 -46.61 -23.79 -17.59
CA ASP A 205 -47.95 -23.27 -17.88
C ASP A 205 -49.05 -24.31 -17.65
N ARG A 206 -48.73 -25.59 -17.87
CA ARG A 206 -49.68 -26.70 -17.67
C ARG A 206 -49.92 -27.03 -16.20
N LEU A 207 -48.87 -26.94 -15.37
CA LEU A 207 -48.92 -27.35 -13.97
C LEU A 207 -49.12 -26.20 -12.99
N MET A 208 -48.78 -24.97 -13.38
CA MET A 208 -48.83 -23.77 -12.56
C MET A 208 -49.93 -22.78 -12.97
N ALA A 209 -50.75 -23.11 -13.97
CA ALA A 209 -51.88 -22.28 -14.38
C ALA A 209 -52.81 -21.94 -13.20
N GLY A 210 -53.00 -20.65 -12.94
CA GLY A 210 -53.88 -20.17 -11.87
C GLY A 210 -53.32 -20.29 -10.44
N LEU A 211 -52.06 -20.74 -10.28
CA LEU A 211 -51.37 -20.77 -9.00
C LEU A 211 -50.53 -19.49 -8.77
N PRO A 212 -50.23 -19.12 -7.52
CA PRO A 212 -49.30 -18.04 -7.23
C PRO A 212 -47.92 -18.28 -7.85
N GLU A 213 -47.26 -17.21 -8.27
CA GLU A 213 -45.91 -17.32 -8.81
C GLU A 213 -44.92 -17.88 -7.77
N PRO A 214 -43.94 -18.71 -8.20
CA PRO A 214 -42.89 -19.18 -7.33
C PRO A 214 -42.01 -18.05 -6.82
N ASP A 215 -41.43 -18.24 -5.64
CA ASP A 215 -40.47 -17.29 -5.10
C ASP A 215 -39.26 -17.13 -6.05
N PRO A 216 -38.89 -15.91 -6.46
CA PRO A 216 -37.89 -15.72 -7.51
C PRO A 216 -36.48 -16.15 -7.10
N LEU A 217 -36.17 -16.17 -5.80
CA LEU A 217 -34.85 -16.54 -5.28
C LEU A 217 -34.70 -18.06 -5.12
N THR A 218 -35.75 -18.72 -4.65
CA THR A 218 -35.74 -20.14 -4.28
C THR A 218 -36.46 -21.02 -5.28
N LEU A 219 -37.27 -20.45 -6.15
CA LEU A 219 -38.22 -21.13 -7.03
C LEU A 219 -39.26 -21.96 -6.28
N GLY A 220 -39.39 -21.77 -4.96
CA GLY A 220 -40.36 -22.50 -4.14
C GLY A 220 -41.79 -22.03 -4.41
N THR A 221 -42.72 -22.96 -4.46
CA THR A 221 -44.15 -22.67 -4.58
C THR A 221 -44.84 -22.67 -3.21
N ALA A 222 -46.15 -22.39 -3.20
CA ALA A 222 -46.97 -22.55 -1.99
C ALA A 222 -47.01 -24.01 -1.48
N THR A 223 -46.75 -24.98 -2.35
CA THR A 223 -46.69 -26.40 -1.99
C THR A 223 -45.28 -26.77 -1.56
N HIS A 224 -45.14 -27.16 -0.29
CA HIS A 224 -43.85 -27.58 0.26
C HIS A 224 -43.25 -28.75 -0.53
N GLY A 225 -41.99 -28.61 -0.94
CA GLY A 225 -41.29 -29.61 -1.76
C GLY A 225 -41.50 -29.46 -3.27
N VAL A 226 -42.35 -28.53 -3.71
CA VAL A 226 -42.52 -28.23 -5.14
C VAL A 226 -41.82 -26.93 -5.48
N PHE A 227 -40.89 -27.01 -6.43
CA PHE A 227 -40.18 -25.89 -7.03
C PHE A 227 -40.60 -25.74 -8.49
N ALA A 228 -40.76 -24.52 -8.99
CA ALA A 228 -41.15 -24.28 -10.37
C ALA A 228 -40.39 -23.09 -10.97
N ALA A 229 -39.94 -23.22 -12.21
CA ALA A 229 -39.29 -22.15 -12.95
C ALA A 229 -40.21 -21.65 -14.07
N PRO A 230 -40.58 -20.36 -14.09
CA PRO A 230 -41.38 -19.79 -15.17
C PRO A 230 -40.58 -19.75 -16.49
N PRO A 231 -41.26 -19.75 -17.65
CA PRO A 231 -40.63 -19.51 -18.95
C PRO A 231 -39.81 -18.22 -18.97
N LEU A 232 -38.63 -18.29 -19.61
CA LEU A 232 -37.79 -17.12 -19.77
C LEU A 232 -38.34 -16.20 -20.86
N PRO A 233 -38.14 -14.87 -20.72
CA PRO A 233 -38.42 -13.95 -21.80
C PRO A 233 -37.62 -14.34 -23.05
N CYS A 234 -38.30 -14.44 -24.20
CA CYS A 234 -37.69 -14.70 -25.49
C CYS A 234 -38.30 -13.79 -26.56
N SER A 235 -37.51 -13.39 -27.55
CA SER A 235 -38.03 -12.83 -28.79
C SER A 235 -38.25 -13.96 -29.79
N VAL A 236 -39.22 -13.80 -30.69
CA VAL A 236 -39.50 -14.78 -31.76
C VAL A 236 -38.28 -15.01 -32.64
N THR A 237 -37.36 -14.03 -32.73
CA THR A 237 -36.19 -14.05 -33.61
C THR A 237 -34.91 -14.55 -32.96
N GLU A 238 -34.75 -14.40 -31.64
CA GLU A 238 -33.49 -14.75 -30.96
C GLU A 238 -33.61 -15.96 -30.04
N GLY A 239 -34.82 -16.38 -29.63
CA GLY A 239 -35.02 -17.46 -28.66
C GLY A 239 -34.67 -17.04 -27.22
N ALA A 240 -34.82 -17.96 -26.26
CA ALA A 240 -34.46 -17.72 -24.86
C ALA A 240 -32.96 -17.92 -24.61
N SER A 241 -32.43 -17.20 -23.60
CA SER A 241 -31.02 -17.29 -23.18
C SER A 241 -30.68 -18.70 -22.65
N PRO A 242 -29.74 -19.44 -23.28
CA PRO A 242 -29.36 -20.78 -22.83
C PRO A 242 -28.69 -20.78 -21.46
N VAL A 243 -27.83 -19.80 -21.18
CA VAL A 243 -27.14 -19.72 -19.88
C VAL A 243 -28.09 -19.33 -18.74
N ALA A 244 -29.14 -18.53 -19.03
CA ALA A 244 -30.18 -18.24 -18.06
C ALA A 244 -31.06 -19.46 -17.78
N ALA A 245 -31.41 -20.25 -18.80
CA ALA A 245 -32.19 -21.48 -18.65
C ALA A 245 -31.44 -22.50 -17.78
N ALA A 246 -30.15 -22.72 -18.08
CA ALA A 246 -29.29 -23.55 -17.24
C ALA A 246 -29.20 -23.02 -15.79
N ALA A 247 -29.12 -21.70 -15.60
CA ALA A 247 -29.07 -21.10 -14.27
C ALA A 247 -30.37 -21.29 -13.45
N GLN A 248 -31.55 -21.25 -14.07
CA GLN A 248 -32.81 -21.60 -13.41
C GLN A 248 -32.78 -23.04 -12.87
N GLY A 249 -32.29 -23.99 -13.69
CA GLY A 249 -32.12 -25.39 -13.27
C GLY A 249 -31.19 -25.55 -12.07
N ARG A 250 -30.04 -24.88 -12.08
CA ARG A 250 -29.08 -24.90 -10.96
C ARG A 250 -29.65 -24.27 -9.68
N ARG A 251 -30.47 -23.23 -9.83
CA ARG A 251 -31.18 -22.59 -8.71
C ARG A 251 -32.15 -23.57 -8.05
N ALA A 252 -32.94 -24.28 -8.86
CA ALA A 252 -33.83 -25.34 -8.37
C ALA A 252 -33.05 -26.47 -7.68
N ALA A 253 -31.96 -26.95 -8.29
CA ALA A 253 -31.09 -27.97 -7.69
C ALA A 253 -30.50 -27.55 -6.33
N THR A 254 -30.22 -26.25 -6.14
CA THR A 254 -29.76 -25.72 -4.85
C THR A 254 -30.87 -25.68 -3.83
N SER A 255 -32.08 -25.29 -4.21
CA SER A 255 -33.25 -25.30 -3.33
C SER A 255 -33.65 -26.71 -2.90
N VAL A 256 -33.68 -27.68 -3.83
CA VAL A 256 -33.94 -29.09 -3.54
C VAL A 256 -32.89 -29.67 -2.59
N ALA A 257 -31.60 -29.39 -2.83
CA ALA A 257 -30.54 -29.85 -1.94
C ALA A 257 -30.69 -29.28 -0.52
N ARG A 258 -30.97 -27.98 -0.39
CA ARG A 258 -31.18 -27.32 0.91
C ARG A 258 -32.40 -27.86 1.64
N LEU A 259 -33.50 -28.12 0.91
CA LEU A 259 -34.69 -28.74 1.47
C LEU A 259 -34.36 -30.11 2.09
N HIS A 260 -33.66 -30.97 1.37
CA HIS A 260 -33.26 -32.29 1.86
C HIS A 260 -32.29 -32.26 3.04
N GLU A 261 -31.52 -31.19 3.18
CA GLU A 261 -30.61 -30.93 4.30
C GLU A 261 -31.30 -30.25 5.49
N GLY A 262 -32.57 -29.84 5.36
CA GLY A 262 -33.26 -29.04 6.38
C GLY A 262 -32.65 -27.65 6.56
N ALA A 263 -31.92 -27.15 5.56
CA ALA A 263 -31.26 -25.86 5.58
C ALA A 263 -32.20 -24.73 5.14
N SER A 264 -31.89 -23.48 5.54
CA SER A 264 -32.63 -22.31 5.08
C SER A 264 -32.61 -22.19 3.55
N LEU A 265 -33.79 -22.08 2.94
CA LEU A 265 -33.92 -21.91 1.49
C LEU A 265 -33.44 -20.53 1.00
N VAL A 266 -33.38 -19.51 1.86
CA VAL A 266 -33.10 -18.12 1.48
C VAL A 266 -31.71 -17.62 1.91
N ALA A 267 -31.18 -18.11 3.05
CA ALA A 267 -29.98 -17.53 3.64
C ALA A 267 -28.73 -17.63 2.73
N GLY A 268 -28.02 -16.52 2.52
CA GLY A 268 -26.75 -16.48 1.80
C GLY A 268 -26.86 -16.76 0.30
N ARG A 269 -27.99 -16.42 -0.32
CA ARG A 269 -28.27 -16.63 -1.77
C ARG A 269 -28.32 -15.32 -2.56
N GLU A 270 -27.98 -14.19 -1.95
CA GLU A 270 -28.12 -12.86 -2.56
C GLU A 270 -27.26 -12.70 -3.82
N ARG A 271 -26.21 -13.51 -3.96
CA ARG A 271 -25.26 -13.52 -5.09
C ARG A 271 -25.29 -14.81 -5.92
N GLU A 272 -26.39 -15.57 -5.88
CA GLU A 272 -26.56 -16.80 -6.69
C GLU A 272 -26.92 -16.52 -8.15
N GLY A 273 -27.61 -15.41 -8.40
CA GLY A 273 -27.89 -14.92 -9.76
C GLY A 273 -26.90 -13.85 -10.19
N VAL A 274 -27.27 -13.10 -11.24
CA VAL A 274 -26.49 -11.93 -11.66
C VAL A 274 -26.50 -10.87 -10.55
N PHE A 275 -25.34 -10.27 -10.29
CA PHE A 275 -25.20 -9.15 -9.37
C PHE A 275 -24.16 -8.14 -9.86
N GLU A 276 -24.19 -6.94 -9.29
CA GLU A 276 -23.19 -5.92 -9.58
C GLU A 276 -21.91 -6.17 -8.77
N SER A 277 -20.78 -6.21 -9.47
CA SER A 277 -19.48 -6.31 -8.83
C SER A 277 -18.92 -4.93 -8.49
N THR A 278 -18.40 -4.81 -7.26
CA THR A 278 -17.67 -3.63 -6.79
C THR A 278 -16.16 -3.70 -7.07
N LEU A 279 -15.69 -4.72 -7.81
CA LEU A 279 -14.28 -4.82 -8.22
C LEU A 279 -13.91 -3.61 -9.09
N PHE A 280 -12.90 -2.87 -8.64
CA PHE A 280 -12.30 -1.79 -9.41
C PHE A 280 -11.16 -2.32 -10.30
N THR A 281 -10.99 -1.76 -11.48
CA THR A 281 -9.84 -2.01 -12.35
C THR A 281 -9.60 -0.76 -13.17
N SER A 282 -8.42 -0.14 -13.02
CA SER A 282 -8.07 1.04 -13.82
C SER A 282 -7.93 0.70 -15.30
N LEU A 283 -8.46 1.58 -16.16
CA LEU A 283 -8.33 1.53 -17.61
C LEU A 283 -7.31 2.55 -18.15
N GLU A 284 -6.71 3.37 -17.29
CA GLU A 284 -5.88 4.53 -17.68
C GLU A 284 -4.70 4.14 -18.59
N LYS A 285 -4.07 2.99 -18.33
CA LYS A 285 -2.93 2.48 -19.12
C LYS A 285 -3.32 1.38 -20.11
N VAL A 286 -4.62 1.16 -20.33
CA VAL A 286 -5.13 0.13 -21.25
C VAL A 286 -5.24 0.70 -22.65
N GLN A 287 -4.47 0.13 -23.58
CA GLN A 287 -4.56 0.52 -24.98
C GLN A 287 -5.91 0.08 -25.60
N PRO A 288 -6.65 0.99 -26.26
CA PRO A 288 -7.86 0.65 -26.98
C PRO A 288 -7.58 -0.38 -28.07
N ALA A 289 -8.34 -1.47 -28.11
CA ALA A 289 -8.25 -2.42 -29.23
C ALA A 289 -9.61 -3.08 -29.52
N PRO A 290 -10.03 -3.15 -30.80
CA PRO A 290 -11.27 -3.81 -31.19
C PRO A 290 -11.22 -5.32 -30.94
N PRO A 291 -12.38 -5.99 -30.83
CA PRO A 291 -12.45 -7.45 -30.83
C PRO A 291 -11.87 -8.05 -32.10
N VAL A 292 -11.26 -9.23 -31.98
CA VAL A 292 -10.88 -10.02 -33.16
C VAL A 292 -12.18 -10.37 -33.90
N PRO A 293 -12.31 -10.12 -35.22
CA PRO A 293 -13.53 -10.45 -35.94
C PRO A 293 -13.82 -11.95 -35.91
N VAL A 294 -15.04 -12.35 -35.54
CA VAL A 294 -15.48 -13.75 -35.49
C VAL A 294 -15.89 -14.21 -36.90
N PRO A 295 -15.17 -15.14 -37.54
CA PRO A 295 -15.58 -15.71 -38.82
C PRO A 295 -16.86 -16.56 -38.69
N ALA A 296 -17.55 -16.82 -39.81
CA ALA A 296 -18.74 -17.68 -39.81
C ALA A 296 -18.50 -19.08 -39.23
N GLY A 297 -17.30 -19.64 -39.45
CA GLY A 297 -16.88 -20.93 -38.89
C GLY A 297 -16.29 -20.87 -37.47
N GLY A 298 -16.34 -19.72 -36.80
CA GLY A 298 -15.66 -19.48 -35.52
C GLY A 298 -14.17 -19.17 -35.67
N TYR A 299 -13.49 -19.00 -34.54
CA TYR A 299 -12.05 -18.66 -34.51
C TYR A 299 -11.16 -19.86 -34.84
N ASP A 300 -10.03 -19.59 -35.49
CA ASP A 300 -8.88 -20.49 -35.48
C ASP A 300 -8.05 -20.37 -34.18
N ALA A 301 -6.95 -21.13 -34.08
CA ALA A 301 -6.04 -21.12 -32.93
C ALA A 301 -5.52 -19.72 -32.59
N THR A 302 -5.06 -19.03 -33.62
CA THR A 302 -4.34 -17.76 -33.54
C THR A 302 -5.31 -16.66 -33.16
N GLN A 303 -6.48 -16.63 -33.80
CA GLN A 303 -7.57 -15.70 -33.48
C GLN A 303 -8.05 -15.90 -32.03
N ALA A 304 -8.26 -17.14 -31.60
CA ALA A 304 -8.68 -17.43 -30.23
C ALA A 304 -7.61 -17.01 -29.20
N ARG A 305 -6.34 -17.27 -29.47
CA ARG A 305 -5.22 -16.83 -28.62
C ARG A 305 -5.17 -15.31 -28.51
N ASN A 306 -5.25 -14.62 -29.65
CA ASN A 306 -5.17 -13.16 -29.71
C ASN A 306 -6.36 -12.50 -29.01
N GLU A 307 -7.56 -13.03 -29.20
CA GLU A 307 -8.77 -12.54 -28.53
C GLU A 307 -8.70 -12.78 -27.03
N ALA A 308 -8.26 -13.97 -26.59
CA ALA A 308 -8.09 -14.27 -25.17
C ALA A 308 -7.03 -13.37 -24.51
N ALA A 309 -5.95 -13.05 -25.22
CA ALA A 309 -4.87 -12.17 -24.75
C ALA A 309 -5.32 -10.72 -24.51
N ARG A 310 -6.45 -10.29 -25.09
CA ARG A 310 -7.05 -8.97 -24.82
C ARG A 310 -7.63 -8.87 -23.40
N CYS A 311 -7.89 -9.99 -22.72
CA CYS A 311 -8.46 -9.99 -21.37
C CYS A 311 -7.59 -9.21 -20.38
N LEU A 312 -8.18 -8.21 -19.71
CA LEU A 312 -7.46 -7.37 -18.74
C LEU A 312 -7.05 -8.11 -17.47
N ARG A 313 -7.56 -9.33 -17.26
CA ARG A 313 -7.43 -10.07 -16.00
C ARG A 313 -7.82 -9.19 -14.80
N CYS A 314 -8.95 -8.49 -14.94
CA CYS A 314 -9.46 -7.43 -14.05
C CYS A 314 -9.14 -7.67 -12.57
N GLU A 315 -8.48 -6.71 -11.94
CA GLU A 315 -8.10 -6.72 -10.53
C GLU A 315 -7.93 -5.28 -10.02
N CYS A 316 -8.05 -5.10 -8.70
CA CYS A 316 -7.83 -3.85 -7.99
C CYS A 316 -6.50 -3.92 -7.22
N MET A 317 -5.42 -3.43 -7.84
CA MET A 317 -4.08 -3.39 -7.23
C MET A 317 -3.49 -1.97 -7.14
N GLU A 318 -4.30 -0.91 -7.29
CA GLU A 318 -3.82 0.49 -7.35
C GLU A 318 -2.87 0.86 -6.20
N CYS A 319 -3.31 0.64 -4.95
CA CYS A 319 -2.47 0.93 -3.79
C CYS A 319 -1.17 0.10 -3.75
N VAL A 320 -1.17 -1.12 -4.29
CA VAL A 320 0.00 -2.00 -4.32
C VAL A 320 0.98 -1.60 -5.42
N ARG A 321 0.50 -1.18 -6.60
CA ARG A 321 1.33 -0.73 -7.72
C ARG A 321 2.25 0.44 -7.36
N HIS A 322 1.81 1.29 -6.44
CA HIS A 322 2.53 2.51 -6.05
C HIS A 322 3.11 2.47 -4.62
N CYS A 323 3.19 1.28 -3.99
CA CYS A 323 3.71 1.15 -2.63
C CYS A 323 4.70 -0.01 -2.52
N VAL A 324 6.00 0.32 -2.50
CA VAL A 324 7.10 -0.64 -2.36
C VAL A 324 6.94 -1.54 -1.12
N PHE A 325 6.39 -0.99 -0.03
CA PHE A 325 6.05 -1.78 1.16
C PHE A 325 5.03 -2.88 0.87
N LEU A 326 3.93 -2.59 0.16
CA LEU A 326 2.91 -3.59 -0.15
C LEU A 326 3.44 -4.63 -1.15
N GLN A 327 4.26 -4.21 -2.10
CA GLN A 327 4.92 -5.08 -3.08
C GLN A 327 5.88 -6.07 -2.40
N GLU A 328 6.66 -5.61 -1.42
CA GLU A 328 7.62 -6.46 -0.68
C GLU A 328 6.95 -7.67 -0.04
N TYR A 329 5.74 -7.51 0.50
CA TYR A 329 5.03 -8.59 1.17
C TYR A 329 4.13 -9.43 0.25
N GLY A 330 4.04 -9.09 -1.04
CA GLY A 330 3.48 -9.96 -2.10
C GLY A 330 1.96 -10.22 -2.03
N SER A 331 1.19 -9.37 -1.37
CA SER A 331 -0.26 -9.50 -1.19
C SER A 331 -0.97 -8.12 -1.20
N TYR A 332 -2.25 -8.07 -0.79
CA TYR A 332 -3.13 -6.90 -0.87
C TYR A 332 -3.80 -6.57 0.49
N PRO A 333 -4.33 -5.34 0.66
CA PRO A 333 -4.73 -4.82 1.97
C PRO A 333 -5.70 -5.68 2.78
N LYS A 334 -6.71 -6.31 2.14
CA LYS A 334 -7.64 -7.22 2.82
C LYS A 334 -6.96 -8.41 3.49
N GLN A 335 -6.02 -9.06 2.79
CA GLN A 335 -5.24 -10.15 3.37
C GLN A 335 -4.33 -9.66 4.49
N TYR A 336 -3.76 -8.45 4.36
CA TYR A 336 -2.96 -7.87 5.44
C TYR A 336 -3.79 -7.55 6.67
N ALA A 337 -5.03 -7.05 6.53
CA ALA A 337 -5.95 -6.86 7.67
C ALA A 337 -6.19 -8.18 8.42
N ARG A 338 -6.49 -9.27 7.70
CA ARG A 338 -6.62 -10.62 8.29
C ARG A 338 -5.34 -11.08 8.97
N ARG A 339 -4.18 -10.86 8.34
CA ARG A 339 -2.87 -11.23 8.90
C ARG A 339 -2.56 -10.46 10.17
N ILE A 340 -2.87 -9.16 10.22
CA ILE A 340 -2.71 -8.32 11.42
C ILE A 340 -3.63 -8.81 12.53
N TYR A 341 -4.92 -9.00 12.24
CA TYR A 341 -5.89 -9.55 13.19
C TYR A 341 -5.43 -10.89 13.79
N ASN A 342 -5.01 -11.83 12.93
CA ASN A 342 -4.50 -13.13 13.37
C ASN A 342 -3.20 -13.01 14.19
N ASN A 343 -2.30 -12.10 13.82
CA ASN A 343 -1.08 -11.85 14.59
C ASN A 343 -1.38 -11.24 15.97
N GLU A 344 -2.43 -10.42 16.09
CA GLU A 344 -2.86 -9.85 17.36
C GLU A 344 -3.59 -10.84 18.27
N SER A 345 -4.29 -11.82 17.71
CA SER A 345 -5.05 -12.83 18.47
C SER A 345 -4.17 -13.95 19.04
N ILE A 346 -3.00 -14.22 18.45
CA ILE A 346 -2.07 -15.25 18.93
C ILE A 346 -1.36 -14.76 20.21
N VAL A 347 -1.77 -15.30 21.37
CA VAL A 347 -1.26 -14.94 22.70
C VAL A 347 0.19 -15.42 22.94
N MET A 348 0.63 -16.49 22.26
CA MET A 348 1.91 -17.17 22.54
C MET A 348 2.50 -17.84 21.27
N GLY A 349 3.40 -17.20 20.51
CA GLY A 349 4.34 -18.01 19.73
C GLY A 349 5.06 -17.41 18.54
N THR A 350 4.38 -16.71 17.62
CA THR A 350 5.01 -16.37 16.34
C THR A 350 4.59 -14.99 15.84
N ARG A 351 5.40 -13.99 16.19
CA ARG A 351 5.24 -12.56 15.83
C ARG A 351 5.68 -12.27 14.38
N GLN A 352 5.32 -13.15 13.44
CA GLN A 352 5.82 -13.11 12.06
C GLN A 352 5.36 -11.86 11.28
N ALA A 353 4.29 -11.19 11.71
CA ALA A 353 3.81 -9.97 11.05
C ALA A 353 4.35 -8.67 11.67
N ASN A 354 5.06 -8.72 12.79
CA ASN A 354 5.49 -7.49 13.49
C ASN A 354 6.42 -6.63 12.63
N THR A 355 7.37 -7.24 11.91
CA THR A 355 8.23 -6.50 10.98
C THR A 355 7.39 -5.81 9.91
N MET A 356 6.38 -6.48 9.34
CA MET A 356 5.46 -5.90 8.37
C MET A 356 4.72 -4.69 8.95
N ILE A 357 4.04 -4.86 10.08
CA ILE A 357 3.28 -3.78 10.74
C ILE A 357 4.18 -2.56 11.02
N ASN A 358 5.40 -2.81 11.49
CA ASN A 358 6.35 -1.78 11.87
C ASN A 358 7.09 -1.15 10.68
N SER A 359 7.03 -1.74 9.48
CA SER A 359 7.68 -1.23 8.26
C SER A 359 6.80 -0.26 7.44
N CYS A 360 5.53 -0.09 7.77
CA CYS A 360 4.65 0.86 7.08
C CYS A 360 5.11 2.31 7.31
N MET A 361 5.11 3.14 6.26
CA MET A 361 5.51 4.55 6.36
C MET A 361 4.42 5.49 6.86
N GLN A 362 3.17 5.01 6.99
CA GLN A 362 2.01 5.83 7.39
C GLN A 362 1.86 7.13 6.57
N CYS A 363 2.19 7.08 5.28
CA CYS A 363 2.22 8.25 4.40
C CYS A 363 0.86 8.64 3.79
N GLY A 364 -0.19 7.83 4.02
CA GLY A 364 -1.54 8.04 3.47
C GLY A 364 -1.73 7.67 1.99
N LEU A 365 -0.67 7.31 1.24
CA LEU A 365 -0.79 7.06 -0.20
C LEU A 365 -1.80 5.98 -0.60
N CYS A 366 -1.82 4.89 0.15
CA CYS A 366 -2.80 3.83 -0.07
C CYS A 366 -4.25 4.32 0.07
N ALA A 367 -4.52 5.28 0.96
CA ALA A 367 -5.87 5.83 1.15
C ALA A 367 -6.26 6.70 -0.04
N THR A 368 -5.36 7.56 -0.52
CA THR A 368 -5.60 8.43 -1.67
C THR A 368 -5.81 7.65 -2.97
N LEU A 369 -5.00 6.61 -3.20
CA LEU A 369 -5.08 5.82 -4.43
C LEU A 369 -6.20 4.76 -4.40
N CYS A 370 -6.70 4.41 -3.21
CA CYS A 370 -7.72 3.38 -3.12
C CYS A 370 -9.08 3.95 -3.53
N PRO A 371 -9.79 3.34 -4.50
CA PRO A 371 -11.11 3.80 -4.93
C PRO A 371 -12.17 3.77 -3.82
N ASN A 372 -11.92 3.02 -2.75
CA ASN A 372 -12.81 2.86 -1.59
C ASN A 372 -12.16 3.31 -0.28
N GLY A 373 -11.06 4.07 -0.34
CA GLY A 373 -10.42 4.66 0.85
C GLY A 373 -9.84 3.66 1.86
N PHE A 374 -9.28 2.54 1.39
CA PHE A 374 -8.53 1.64 2.28
C PHE A 374 -7.21 2.30 2.71
N ASP A 375 -7.12 2.68 3.99
CA ASP A 375 -5.90 3.23 4.57
C ASP A 375 -5.08 2.17 5.31
N MET A 376 -4.08 1.61 4.62
CA MET A 376 -3.10 0.70 5.21
C MET A 376 -2.25 1.37 6.31
N GLY A 377 -2.00 2.69 6.21
CA GLY A 377 -1.27 3.47 7.19
C GLY A 377 -2.00 3.50 8.53
N ALA A 378 -3.29 3.84 8.52
CA ALA A 378 -4.15 3.81 9.69
C ALA A 378 -4.27 2.41 10.30
N LEU A 379 -4.50 1.37 9.47
CA LEU A 379 -4.54 -0.02 9.93
C LEU A 379 -3.25 -0.43 10.66
N CYS A 380 -2.08 -0.06 10.11
CA CYS A 380 -0.79 -0.32 10.77
C CYS A 380 -0.62 0.53 12.05
N ALA A 381 -1.11 1.77 12.07
CA ALA A 381 -1.07 2.64 13.25
C ALA A 381 -1.87 2.05 14.42
N GLU A 382 -3.11 1.61 14.17
CA GLU A 382 -3.96 0.94 15.16
C GLU A 382 -3.28 -0.31 15.73
N ALA A 383 -2.69 -1.13 14.86
CA ALA A 383 -1.96 -2.32 15.26
C ALA A 383 -0.72 -2.00 16.12
N ARG A 384 0.04 -0.94 15.79
CA ARG A 384 1.17 -0.47 16.60
C ARG A 384 0.72 -0.03 17.99
N GLN A 385 -0.33 0.78 18.08
CA GLN A 385 -0.90 1.26 19.34
C GLN A 385 -1.38 0.09 20.22
N SER A 386 -2.09 -0.87 19.62
CA SER A 386 -2.52 -2.11 20.26
C SER A 386 -1.33 -2.91 20.80
N MET A 387 -0.27 -3.09 20.00
CA MET A 387 0.96 -3.77 20.44
C MET A 387 1.66 -3.07 21.59
N VAL A 388 1.73 -1.73 21.58
CA VAL A 388 2.32 -0.94 22.70
C VAL A 388 1.48 -1.14 23.96
N ARG A 389 0.17 -0.91 23.88
CA ARG A 389 -0.77 -1.01 25.02
C ARG A 389 -0.74 -2.38 25.70
N ARG A 390 -0.55 -3.45 24.91
CA ARG A 390 -0.50 -4.84 25.40
C ARG A 390 0.90 -5.31 25.81
N GLY A 391 1.92 -4.43 25.74
CA GLY A 391 3.31 -4.80 26.04
C GLY A 391 3.91 -5.82 25.05
N LYS A 392 3.42 -5.85 23.80
CA LYS A 392 3.84 -6.80 22.75
C LYS A 392 4.70 -6.16 21.66
N MET A 393 4.83 -4.83 21.62
CA MET A 393 5.73 -4.13 20.71
C MET A 393 7.17 -4.66 20.89
N PRO A 394 7.87 -5.09 19.82
CA PRO A 394 9.26 -5.49 19.93
C PRO A 394 10.13 -4.35 20.50
N PRO A 395 10.96 -4.59 21.52
CA PRO A 395 11.77 -3.53 22.13
C PRO A 395 12.75 -2.83 21.19
N SER A 396 13.12 -3.47 20.08
CA SER A 396 13.99 -2.90 19.05
C SER A 396 13.23 -2.11 17.98
N ALA A 397 11.91 -2.29 17.87
CA ALA A 397 11.11 -1.56 16.89
C ALA A 397 11.11 -0.07 17.28
N HIS A 398 11.54 0.77 16.33
CA HIS A 398 11.53 2.24 16.46
C HIS A 398 12.41 2.85 17.57
N ASP A 399 13.13 2.02 18.34
CA ASP A 399 13.92 2.42 19.53
C ASP A 399 14.92 3.55 19.25
N PHE A 400 15.66 3.45 18.13
CA PHE A 400 16.61 4.48 17.73
C PHE A 400 15.94 5.84 17.50
N ALA A 401 14.82 5.87 16.76
CA ALA A 401 14.11 7.12 16.48
C ALA A 401 13.48 7.74 17.73
N LEU A 402 13.08 6.92 18.70
CA LEU A 402 12.57 7.41 19.98
C LEU A 402 13.67 8.06 20.82
N ARG A 403 14.87 7.45 20.85
CA ARG A 403 16.04 8.06 21.50
C ARG A 403 16.53 9.31 20.78
N ASP A 404 16.47 9.34 19.44
CA ASP A 404 16.76 10.56 18.67
C ASP A 404 15.80 11.70 19.00
N MET A 405 14.51 11.39 19.09
CA MET A 405 13.47 12.32 19.51
C MET A 405 13.67 12.81 20.94
N GLU A 406 14.00 11.92 21.87
CA GLU A 406 14.32 12.25 23.26
C GLU A 406 15.51 13.21 23.32
N PHE A 407 16.59 12.94 22.59
CA PHE A 407 17.74 13.84 22.50
C PHE A 407 17.36 15.22 21.93
N ALA A 408 16.57 15.26 20.86
CA ALA A 408 16.08 16.50 20.26
C ALA A 408 15.15 17.31 21.19
N ASN A 409 14.57 16.66 22.20
CA ASN A 409 13.75 17.28 23.25
C ASN A 409 14.52 17.43 24.58
N GLY A 410 15.82 17.13 24.60
CA GLY A 410 16.69 17.27 25.77
C GLY A 410 17.25 18.68 25.92
N GLU A 411 17.93 18.92 27.03
CA GLU A 411 18.50 20.22 27.41
C GLU A 411 19.51 20.79 26.40
N HIS A 412 20.20 19.92 25.65
CA HIS A 412 21.21 20.33 24.67
C HIS A 412 20.63 20.82 23.35
N CYS A 413 19.37 20.50 23.03
CA CYS A 413 18.75 20.85 21.75
C CYS A 413 17.58 21.83 21.91
N THR A 414 16.95 21.85 23.07
CA THR A 414 15.71 22.60 23.27
C THR A 414 15.96 24.07 23.55
N LEU A 415 15.16 24.93 22.89
CA LEU A 415 15.19 26.37 23.06
C LEU A 415 13.77 26.90 22.89
N ALA A 416 13.33 27.79 23.77
CA ALA A 416 12.13 28.60 23.60
C ALA A 416 12.44 30.00 24.15
N ARG A 417 12.50 31.00 23.26
CA ARG A 417 12.89 32.37 23.61
C ARG A 417 12.09 33.38 22.79
N HIS A 418 11.75 34.50 23.44
CA HIS A 418 11.35 35.72 22.72
C HIS A 418 12.51 36.25 21.89
N ALA A 419 12.21 37.09 20.90
CA ALA A 419 13.27 37.81 20.20
C ALA A 419 14.10 38.64 21.20
N PRO A 420 15.41 38.83 20.95
CA PRO A 420 16.24 39.76 21.72
C PRO A 420 15.53 41.10 21.91
N ASP A 421 15.65 41.68 23.10
CA ASP A 421 15.03 42.94 23.52
C ASP A 421 13.49 42.95 23.57
N THR A 422 12.84 41.79 23.46
CA THR A 422 11.37 41.66 23.58
C THR A 422 10.96 40.78 24.76
N GLN A 423 9.80 41.06 25.34
CA GLN A 423 9.21 40.30 26.47
C GLN A 423 7.92 39.56 26.07
N ALA A 424 7.56 39.62 24.79
CA ALA A 424 6.37 39.00 24.24
C ALA A 424 6.61 38.68 22.75
N SER A 425 5.99 37.59 22.29
CA SER A 425 6.06 37.15 20.90
C SER A 425 4.65 37.09 20.31
N GLY A 426 4.45 37.69 19.14
CA GLY A 426 3.20 37.55 18.37
C GLY A 426 3.29 36.36 17.42
N TRP A 427 4.53 36.01 17.05
CA TRP A 427 4.88 34.89 16.20
C TRP A 427 5.99 34.07 16.85
N VAL A 428 6.05 32.77 16.57
CA VAL A 428 7.19 31.92 16.93
C VAL A 428 7.60 31.07 15.74
N PHE A 429 8.88 31.14 15.39
CA PHE A 429 9.45 30.28 14.37
C PHE A 429 9.73 28.89 14.93
N PHE A 430 9.12 27.88 14.32
CA PHE A 430 9.30 26.47 14.63
C PHE A 430 9.92 25.73 13.42
N PRO A 431 11.26 25.69 13.32
CA PRO A 431 11.93 25.08 12.17
C PRO A 431 11.77 23.55 12.11
N GLY A 432 11.55 22.92 13.26
CA GLY A 432 11.51 21.47 13.40
C GLY A 432 12.90 20.85 13.58
N CYS A 433 12.96 19.79 14.39
CA CYS A 433 14.23 19.17 14.80
C CYS A 433 15.05 18.57 13.65
N GLN A 434 14.42 18.13 12.56
CA GLN A 434 15.10 17.50 11.45
C GLN A 434 15.74 18.51 10.48
N LEU A 435 15.18 19.72 10.37
CA LEU A 435 15.83 20.80 9.62
C LEU A 435 17.06 21.29 10.38
N ALA A 436 16.95 21.52 11.70
CA ALA A 436 18.09 21.84 12.57
C ALA A 436 19.20 20.76 12.54
N ALA A 437 18.84 19.50 12.36
CA ALA A 437 19.79 18.40 12.23
C ALA A 437 20.46 18.33 10.85
N SER A 438 19.74 18.68 9.78
CA SER A 438 20.22 18.59 8.39
C SER A 438 20.99 19.84 7.96
N ASP A 439 20.52 21.01 8.38
CA ASP A 439 21.00 22.33 7.98
C ASP A 439 20.83 23.35 9.11
N PRO A 440 21.71 23.31 10.13
CA PRO A 440 21.63 24.24 11.26
C PRO A 440 21.81 25.69 10.81
N ASP A 441 22.63 25.96 9.78
CA ASP A 441 22.94 27.32 9.33
C ASP A 441 21.76 28.03 8.65
N SER A 442 20.80 27.29 8.08
CA SER A 442 19.58 27.87 7.53
C SER A 442 18.65 28.46 8.60
N ILE A 443 18.75 28.01 9.86
CA ILE A 443 17.79 28.38 10.91
C ILE A 443 17.93 29.84 11.33
N PRO A 444 19.11 30.35 11.72
CA PRO A 444 19.26 31.76 12.06
C PRO A 444 18.93 32.68 10.88
N ARG A 445 19.32 32.30 9.66
CA ARG A 445 19.04 33.05 8.43
C ARG A 445 17.54 33.21 8.19
N THR A 446 16.79 32.12 8.29
CA THR A 446 15.33 32.12 8.11
C THR A 446 14.64 32.89 9.22
N TRP A 447 15.07 32.70 10.47
CA TRP A 447 14.50 33.40 11.61
C TRP A 447 14.70 34.92 11.52
N GLU A 448 15.89 35.35 11.12
CA GLU A 448 16.21 36.76 10.91
C GLU A 448 15.43 37.37 9.75
N TRP A 449 15.25 36.63 8.64
CA TRP A 449 14.37 37.04 7.55
C TRP A 449 12.93 37.27 8.04
N LEU A 450 12.39 36.33 8.83
CA LEU A 450 11.06 36.48 9.43
C LEU A 450 10.96 37.71 10.34
N ARG A 451 11.97 37.96 11.19
CA ARG A 451 12.00 39.13 12.08
C ARG A 451 11.98 40.46 11.33
N ARG A 452 12.64 40.54 10.17
CA ARG A 452 12.69 41.77 9.36
C ARG A 452 11.40 42.05 8.61
N HIS A 453 10.71 40.99 8.19
CA HIS A 453 9.63 41.13 7.21
C HIS A 453 8.23 40.90 7.78
N LEU A 454 8.08 40.21 8.91
CA LEU A 454 6.75 40.04 9.51
C LEU A 454 6.26 41.31 10.20
N PRO A 455 4.99 41.70 9.98
CA PRO A 455 4.40 42.80 10.71
C PRO A 455 4.16 42.45 12.18
N PRO A 456 4.03 43.45 13.06
CA PRO A 456 3.52 43.26 14.41
C PRO A 456 2.13 42.60 14.34
N SER A 457 1.85 41.57 15.16
CA SER A 457 0.56 40.87 15.14
C SER A 457 -0.59 41.83 15.49
N CYS A 458 -1.61 41.89 14.64
CA CYS A 458 -2.79 42.71 14.85
C CYS A 458 -3.63 42.18 16.04
N GLY A 459 -3.74 42.96 17.12
CA GLY A 459 -4.64 42.66 18.24
C GLY A 459 -4.10 42.95 19.64
N THR A 460 -2.80 43.18 19.80
CA THR A 460 -2.19 43.54 21.10
C THR A 460 -1.37 44.81 20.96
N ALA A 461 -1.54 45.77 21.87
CA ALA A 461 -0.95 47.12 21.84
C ALA A 461 0.58 47.18 21.99
N GLN A 462 1.29 46.05 21.89
CA GLN A 462 2.74 45.96 21.96
C GLN A 462 3.27 45.29 20.69
N ASN A 463 4.33 45.87 20.14
CA ASN A 463 5.05 45.37 18.97
C ASN A 463 5.73 44.04 19.33
N GLN A 464 5.04 42.90 19.16
CA GLN A 464 5.55 41.60 19.59
C GLN A 464 6.42 40.98 18.49
N GLY A 465 7.67 40.64 18.82
CA GLY A 465 8.65 40.10 17.88
C GLY A 465 8.36 38.66 17.45
N VAL A 466 9.24 38.11 16.61
CA VAL A 466 9.24 36.70 16.20
C VAL A 466 10.14 35.91 17.15
N GLY A 467 9.56 35.16 18.09
CA GLY A 467 10.29 34.23 18.95
C GLY A 467 10.86 33.03 18.17
N LEU A 468 11.68 32.22 18.84
CA LEU A 468 12.26 30.99 18.29
C LEU A 468 12.01 29.81 19.22
N MET A 469 11.55 28.69 18.67
CA MET A 469 11.31 27.45 19.42
C MET A 469 11.94 26.25 18.71
N LEU A 470 13.00 25.68 19.30
CA LEU A 470 13.69 24.47 18.85
C LEU A 470 13.25 23.28 19.70
N ARG A 471 12.44 22.39 19.13
CA ARG A 471 12.03 21.11 19.75
C ARG A 471 11.66 20.09 18.67
N CYS A 472 11.46 18.83 19.05
CA CYS A 472 10.76 17.85 18.22
C CYS A 472 9.24 17.91 18.45
N CYS A 473 8.45 17.85 17.37
CA CYS A 473 6.98 17.85 17.44
C CYS A 473 6.36 16.53 17.94
N GLY A 474 7.17 15.49 18.19
CA GLY A 474 6.68 14.19 18.69
C GLY A 474 6.24 13.20 17.61
N ALA A 475 6.42 13.49 16.32
CA ALA A 475 6.04 12.58 15.22
C ALA A 475 6.56 11.14 15.39
N PRO A 476 7.82 10.88 15.83
CA PRO A 476 8.31 9.52 16.05
C PRO A 476 7.54 8.74 17.13
N ALA A 477 7.10 9.39 18.21
CA ALA A 477 6.24 8.77 19.23
C ALA A 477 4.89 8.36 18.63
N GLN A 478 4.29 9.26 17.86
CA GLN A 478 3.00 9.02 17.21
C GLN A 478 3.10 7.87 16.20
N TRP A 479 4.11 7.89 15.33
CA TRP A 479 4.30 6.86 14.30
C TRP A 479 4.56 5.48 14.89
N SER A 480 5.23 5.40 16.04
CA SER A 480 5.48 4.13 16.75
C SER A 480 4.28 3.63 17.58
N GLY A 481 3.17 4.37 17.61
CA GLY A 481 1.96 4.02 18.37
C GLY A 481 2.07 4.27 19.87
N ARG A 482 3.01 5.13 20.32
CA ARG A 482 3.27 5.43 21.73
C ARG A 482 2.51 6.67 22.18
N ASN A 483 1.18 6.56 22.27
CA ASN A 483 0.28 7.68 22.55
C ASN A 483 0.63 8.46 23.83
N GLU A 484 1.05 7.79 24.91
CA GLU A 484 1.46 8.46 26.15
C GLU A 484 2.72 9.34 25.96
N LEU A 485 3.69 8.84 25.21
CA LEU A 485 4.92 9.60 24.90
C LEU A 485 4.62 10.77 23.94
N THR A 486 3.69 10.58 22.99
CA THR A 486 3.17 11.67 22.16
C THR A 486 2.55 12.75 23.05
N ALA A 487 1.64 12.38 23.96
CA ALA A 487 0.96 13.31 24.85
C ALA A 487 1.94 14.08 25.74
N GLY A 488 2.94 13.41 26.33
CA GLY A 488 3.98 14.07 27.14
C GLY A 488 4.83 15.04 26.33
N THR A 489 5.19 14.69 25.09
CA THR A 489 5.94 15.57 24.19
C THR A 489 5.14 16.82 23.82
N VAL A 490 3.86 16.64 23.49
CA VAL A 490 2.94 17.74 23.15
C VAL A 490 2.67 18.63 24.35
N ALA A 491 2.54 18.08 25.56
CA ALA A 491 2.37 18.87 26.78
C ALA A 491 3.58 19.77 27.05
N ALA A 492 4.80 19.26 26.88
CA ALA A 492 6.00 20.06 27.05
C ALA A 492 6.14 21.15 25.96
N LEU A 493 5.76 20.84 24.72
CA LEU A 493 5.71 21.83 23.63
C LEU A 493 4.67 22.93 23.92
N LYS A 494 3.49 22.53 24.40
CA LYS A 494 2.42 23.45 24.79
C LYS A 494 2.90 24.40 25.90
N GLN A 495 3.59 23.88 26.91
CA GLN A 495 4.10 24.69 28.01
C GLN A 495 5.08 25.77 27.51
N ASP A 496 6.02 25.40 26.64
CA ASP A 496 6.96 26.36 26.04
C ASP A 496 6.24 27.41 25.18
N TRP A 497 5.23 26.99 24.42
CA TRP A 497 4.41 27.89 23.61
C TRP A 497 3.60 28.88 24.47
N GLU A 498 2.98 28.41 25.56
CA GLU A 498 2.26 29.26 26.53
C GLU A 498 3.23 30.22 27.25
N ASN A 499 4.44 29.76 27.58
CA ASN A 499 5.49 30.60 28.16
C ASN A 499 5.92 31.74 27.22
N LEU A 500 5.77 31.57 25.90
CA LEU A 500 6.03 32.61 24.90
C LEU A 500 4.83 33.55 24.68
N GLY A 501 3.73 33.38 25.43
CA GLY A 501 2.52 34.18 25.29
C GLY A 501 1.54 33.65 24.24
N SER A 502 1.62 32.36 23.90
CA SER A 502 0.76 31.71 22.90
C SER A 502 0.78 32.33 21.49
N PRO A 503 1.97 32.63 20.90
CA PRO A 503 2.10 33.23 19.58
C PRO A 503 1.57 32.35 18.44
N VAL A 504 1.33 32.94 17.27
CA VAL A 504 1.11 32.17 16.03
C VAL A 504 2.37 31.38 15.69
N ILE A 505 2.23 30.08 15.44
CA ILE A 505 3.35 29.17 15.15
C ILE A 505 3.62 29.15 13.65
N ILE A 506 4.88 29.41 13.27
CA ILE A 506 5.37 29.32 11.90
C ILE A 506 6.15 28.02 11.73
N ALA A 507 5.54 27.03 11.07
CA ALA A 507 6.14 25.71 10.88
C ALA A 507 6.90 25.62 9.54
N ALA A 508 8.21 25.37 9.57
CA ALA A 508 8.98 25.13 8.33
C ALA A 508 8.87 23.68 7.83
N CYS A 509 8.74 22.73 8.76
CA CYS A 509 8.69 21.30 8.46
C CYS A 509 7.24 20.83 8.27
N PRO A 510 6.87 20.20 7.13
CA PRO A 510 5.52 19.71 6.91
C PRO A 510 5.02 18.72 7.96
N SER A 511 5.86 17.77 8.40
CA SER A 511 5.47 16.84 9.46
C SER A 511 5.24 17.54 10.80
N CYS A 512 5.94 18.65 11.06
CA CYS A 512 5.68 19.46 12.24
C CYS A 512 4.36 20.21 12.13
N ALA A 513 4.05 20.80 10.96
CA ALA A 513 2.76 21.45 10.71
C ALA A 513 1.58 20.49 10.96
N VAL A 514 1.65 19.26 10.43
CA VAL A 514 0.64 18.21 10.68
C VAL A 514 0.52 17.90 12.18
N MET A 515 1.63 17.60 12.85
CA MET A 515 1.61 17.25 14.28
C MET A 515 1.05 18.37 15.16
N LEU A 516 1.45 19.62 14.89
CA LEU A 516 1.00 20.79 15.64
C LEU A 516 -0.49 21.03 15.44
N ARG A 517 -0.98 21.02 14.19
CA ARG A 517 -2.42 21.20 13.90
C ARG A 517 -3.27 20.08 14.50
N SER A 518 -2.79 18.83 14.50
CA SER A 518 -3.55 17.69 15.02
C SER A 518 -3.53 17.58 16.55
N HIS A 519 -2.44 17.98 17.22
CA HIS A 519 -2.27 17.76 18.65
C HIS A 519 -2.22 19.02 19.51
N LEU A 520 -2.16 20.20 18.89
CA LEU A 520 -2.22 21.50 19.54
C LEU A 520 -3.27 22.41 18.85
N PRO A 521 -4.56 21.98 18.80
CA PRO A 521 -5.59 22.68 18.02
C PRO A 521 -5.91 24.10 18.50
N GLN A 522 -5.48 24.48 19.70
CA GLN A 522 -5.60 25.83 20.25
C GLN A 522 -4.54 26.81 19.73
N ALA A 523 -3.49 26.33 19.07
CA ALA A 523 -2.48 27.18 18.48
C ALA A 523 -2.81 27.43 17.00
N ASP A 524 -2.71 28.69 16.58
CA ASP A 524 -2.75 29.03 15.16
C ASP A 524 -1.42 28.61 14.52
N VAL A 525 -1.48 27.68 13.56
CA VAL A 525 -0.30 27.11 12.90
C VAL A 525 -0.35 27.40 11.40
N THR A 526 0.58 28.24 10.96
CA THR A 526 0.79 28.55 9.54
C THR A 526 2.13 28.01 9.06
N GLY A 527 2.22 27.65 7.78
CA GLY A 527 3.47 27.20 7.21
C GLY A 527 4.39 28.37 6.82
N LEU A 528 5.69 28.12 6.88
CA LEU A 528 6.71 29.10 6.46
C LEU A 528 6.49 29.53 5.00
N TRP A 529 6.13 28.60 4.14
CA TRP A 529 6.04 28.81 2.70
C TRP A 529 4.87 29.71 2.34
N GLU A 530 3.72 29.51 2.97
CA GLU A 530 2.55 30.38 2.83
C GLU A 530 2.85 31.82 3.27
N ILE A 531 3.60 32.00 4.37
CA ILE A 531 4.06 33.33 4.80
C ILE A 531 4.99 33.95 3.76
N MET A 532 6.01 33.21 3.33
CA MET A 532 6.98 33.72 2.35
C MET A 532 6.29 34.14 1.06
N ASP A 533 5.36 33.33 0.56
CA ASP A 533 4.60 33.61 -0.65
C ASP A 533 3.72 34.85 -0.50
N SER A 534 2.94 34.93 0.59
CA SER A 534 2.07 36.08 0.86
C SER A 534 2.82 37.41 1.04
N LEU A 535 3.97 37.38 1.73
CA LEU A 535 4.80 38.57 1.89
C LEU A 535 5.46 38.98 0.57
N THR A 536 5.86 38.02 -0.27
CA THR A 536 6.48 38.29 -1.57
C THR A 536 5.45 38.80 -2.58
N ASP A 537 4.19 38.38 -2.45
CA ASP A 537 3.08 38.90 -3.25
C ASP A 537 2.87 40.41 -3.02
N SER A 538 2.96 40.83 -1.76
CA SER A 538 2.81 42.26 -1.39
C SER A 538 4.10 43.07 -1.56
N ARG A 539 5.28 42.44 -1.48
CA ARG A 539 6.59 43.08 -1.62
C ARG A 539 7.55 42.17 -2.41
N PRO A 540 7.53 42.22 -3.75
CA PRO A 540 8.31 41.31 -4.59
C PRO A 540 9.83 41.39 -4.39
N ASP A 541 10.33 42.48 -3.82
CA ASP A 541 11.75 42.77 -3.60
C ASP A 541 12.36 42.08 -2.37
N ILE A 542 11.55 41.50 -1.48
CA ILE A 542 12.04 40.86 -0.23
C ILE A 542 12.72 39.51 -0.46
N LEU A 543 12.53 38.94 -1.64
CA LEU A 543 13.13 37.71 -2.12
C LEU A 543 13.67 37.99 -3.52
N GLN A 544 14.98 38.17 -3.65
CA GLN A 544 15.61 38.47 -4.93
C GLN A 544 16.23 37.20 -5.53
N PRO A 545 15.98 36.89 -6.81
CA PRO A 545 16.65 35.79 -7.49
C PRO A 545 18.16 36.03 -7.51
N ALA A 546 18.94 34.98 -7.25
CA ALA A 546 20.37 35.11 -6.98
C ALA A 546 21.20 35.54 -8.21
N THR A 547 20.68 35.47 -9.44
CA THR A 547 21.43 35.79 -10.67
C THR A 547 20.55 36.31 -11.82
N ALA A 548 21.16 37.11 -12.71
CA ALA A 548 20.57 37.59 -13.97
C ALA A 548 20.49 36.51 -15.07
N ASP A 549 21.28 35.44 -14.94
CA ASP A 549 21.20 34.24 -15.75
C ASP A 549 20.19 33.28 -15.12
N GLY A 550 19.17 32.87 -15.89
CA GLY A 550 18.04 32.07 -15.40
C GLY A 550 18.45 30.77 -14.71
N HIS A 551 17.61 30.31 -13.77
CA HIS A 551 17.84 29.08 -13.04
C HIS A 551 17.50 27.84 -13.89
N PRO A 552 18.26 26.72 -13.75
CA PRO A 552 17.90 25.47 -14.40
C PRO A 552 16.56 24.96 -13.87
N ALA A 553 15.79 24.29 -14.73
CA ALA A 553 14.55 23.64 -14.32
C ALA A 553 14.81 22.59 -13.23
N VAL A 554 13.82 22.32 -12.38
CA VAL A 554 13.95 21.38 -11.25
C VAL A 554 12.80 20.37 -11.22
N VAL A 555 13.06 19.20 -10.66
CA VAL A 555 12.00 18.23 -10.34
C VAL A 555 11.45 18.51 -8.96
N LEU A 556 10.17 18.88 -8.84
CA LEU A 556 9.56 19.12 -7.54
C LEU A 556 9.18 17.80 -6.84
N HIS A 557 9.60 17.66 -5.59
CA HIS A 557 9.18 16.57 -4.71
C HIS A 557 8.40 17.11 -3.52
N ASP A 558 7.07 17.02 -3.60
CA ASP A 558 6.18 17.32 -2.48
C ASP A 558 6.36 16.32 -1.33
N PRO A 559 6.59 16.75 -0.08
CA PRO A 559 6.66 15.86 1.07
C PRO A 559 5.31 15.20 1.35
N CYS A 560 5.28 13.92 1.73
CA CYS A 560 4.00 13.22 1.99
C CYS A 560 3.14 13.86 3.10
N GLY A 561 3.74 14.66 3.99
CA GLY A 561 3.02 15.41 5.03
C GLY A 561 2.17 16.57 4.50
N THR A 562 2.33 16.95 3.23
CA THR A 562 1.62 18.07 2.61
C THR A 562 0.49 17.61 1.72
N ARG A 563 0.23 16.29 1.66
CA ARG A 563 -0.78 15.65 0.80
C ARG A 563 -2.16 16.30 0.89
N GLU A 564 -2.58 16.67 2.09
CA GLU A 564 -3.88 17.33 2.34
C GLU A 564 -3.74 18.85 2.51
N ASP A 565 -2.53 19.40 2.35
CA ASP A 565 -2.22 20.82 2.50
C ASP A 565 -2.00 21.47 1.12
N ALA A 566 -3.09 21.69 0.40
CA ALA A 566 -3.06 22.38 -0.89
C ALA A 566 -2.46 23.79 -0.82
N PRO A 567 -2.77 24.63 0.21
CA PRO A 567 -2.17 25.95 0.35
C PRO A 567 -0.64 25.91 0.38
N MET A 568 -0.03 25.04 1.20
CA MET A 568 1.42 24.91 1.27
C MET A 568 2.02 24.46 -0.07
N ARG A 569 1.38 23.51 -0.76
CA ARG A 569 1.81 23.03 -2.09
C ARG A 569 1.77 24.13 -3.16
N GLN A 570 0.74 24.99 -3.10
CA GLN A 570 0.59 26.11 -4.02
C GLN A 570 1.61 27.21 -3.74
N ALA A 571 1.83 27.56 -2.47
CA ALA A 571 2.82 28.55 -2.06
C ALA A 571 4.24 28.16 -2.53
N VAL A 572 4.63 26.89 -2.40
CA VAL A 572 5.93 26.40 -2.89
C VAL A 572 6.09 26.58 -4.39
N ARG A 573 5.05 26.24 -5.18
CA ARG A 573 5.08 26.40 -6.64
C ARG A 573 5.14 27.88 -7.04
N SER A 574 4.32 28.72 -6.41
CA SER A 574 4.32 30.18 -6.61
C SER A 574 5.69 30.79 -6.30
N LEU A 575 6.32 30.40 -5.20
CA LEU A 575 7.67 30.86 -4.84
C LEU A 575 8.72 30.46 -5.88
N LEU A 576 8.69 29.22 -6.38
CA LEU A 576 9.59 28.77 -7.44
C LEU A 576 9.37 29.54 -8.74
N GLU A 577 8.11 29.76 -9.13
CA GLU A 577 7.75 30.54 -10.32
C GLU A 577 8.22 32.00 -10.22
N ARG A 578 8.04 32.65 -9.07
CA ARG A 578 8.51 34.03 -8.82
C ARG A 578 10.03 34.14 -8.85
N TYR A 579 10.74 33.07 -8.49
CA TYR A 579 12.20 32.96 -8.65
C TYR A 579 12.63 32.64 -10.08
N GLY A 580 11.70 32.49 -11.04
CA GLY A 580 12.02 32.15 -12.43
C GLY A 580 12.51 30.71 -12.60
N ILE A 581 12.17 29.80 -11.68
CA ILE A 581 12.57 28.40 -11.72
C ILE A 581 11.43 27.58 -12.34
N ALA A 582 11.69 26.99 -13.51
CA ALA A 582 10.76 26.06 -14.13
C ALA A 582 10.66 24.75 -13.33
N VAL A 583 9.44 24.25 -13.15
CA VAL A 583 9.16 23.02 -12.39
C VAL A 583 8.70 21.89 -13.31
N HIS A 584 9.38 20.74 -13.19
CA HIS A 584 8.95 19.47 -13.76
C HIS A 584 8.26 18.64 -12.68
N GLU A 585 7.02 18.24 -12.96
CA GLU A 585 6.20 17.42 -12.07
C GLU A 585 6.37 15.92 -12.42
N PRO A 586 6.74 15.06 -11.45
CA PRO A 586 6.77 13.62 -11.69
C PRO A 586 5.34 13.04 -11.84
N GLU A 587 5.22 11.83 -12.42
CA GLU A 587 3.92 11.13 -12.61
C GLU A 587 3.08 11.10 -11.32
N LEU A 588 3.72 10.84 -10.19
CA LEU A 588 3.11 10.92 -8.86
C LEU A 588 3.66 12.13 -8.09
N THR A 589 2.84 13.18 -8.05
CA THR A 589 3.09 14.47 -7.40
C THR A 589 1.87 14.91 -6.57
N ALA A 590 1.99 16.02 -5.83
CA ALA A 590 0.96 16.61 -4.99
C ALA A 590 0.28 15.57 -4.08
N GLU A 591 -1.04 15.40 -4.17
CA GLU A 591 -1.85 14.48 -3.37
C GLU A 591 -1.44 13.01 -3.60
N THR A 592 -0.82 12.69 -4.73
CA THR A 592 -0.42 11.32 -5.07
C THR A 592 1.05 11.04 -4.82
N THR A 593 1.80 12.00 -4.25
CA THR A 593 3.25 11.86 -4.05
C THR A 593 3.61 10.61 -3.24
N GLU A 594 4.63 9.90 -3.72
CA GLU A 594 5.22 8.76 -3.04
C GLU A 594 6.13 9.15 -1.88
N CYS A 595 6.23 8.25 -0.89
CA CYS A 595 7.06 8.48 0.29
C CYS A 595 8.56 8.34 -0.01
N CYS A 596 9.38 9.20 0.60
CA CYS A 596 10.85 9.08 0.61
C CYS A 596 11.38 7.96 1.53
N GLY A 597 10.50 7.29 2.29
CA GLY A 597 10.85 6.21 3.22
C GLY A 597 11.19 6.65 4.65
N PHE A 598 11.12 7.94 4.97
CA PHE A 598 11.39 8.46 6.32
C PHE A 598 10.20 8.30 7.28
N GLY A 599 9.00 8.67 6.83
CA GLY A 599 7.79 8.62 7.66
C GLY A 599 7.49 7.21 8.18
N GLY A 600 6.78 7.13 9.30
CA GLY A 600 6.37 5.84 9.88
C GLY A 600 7.52 5.00 10.45
N LEU A 601 8.77 5.50 10.40
CA LEU A 601 9.97 4.86 10.95
C LEU A 601 10.28 3.50 10.31
N ALA A 602 10.02 3.41 8.99
CA ALA A 602 10.14 2.17 8.23
C ALA A 602 11.57 1.64 8.20
N ALA A 603 12.55 2.51 7.92
CA ALA A 603 13.96 2.13 7.90
C ALA A 603 14.41 1.62 9.28
N GLU A 604 13.85 2.17 10.34
CA GLU A 604 14.20 1.88 11.73
C GLU A 604 13.75 0.48 12.12
N ALA A 605 12.56 0.08 11.67
CA ALA A 605 12.02 -1.26 11.85
C ALA A 605 12.56 -2.28 10.85
N ASN A 606 12.86 -1.87 9.62
CA ASN A 606 13.34 -2.72 8.54
C ASN A 606 14.24 -1.92 7.58
N ALA A 607 15.55 -1.93 7.84
CA ALA A 607 16.52 -1.13 7.11
C ALA A 607 16.60 -1.49 5.62
N ALA A 608 16.52 -2.79 5.29
CA ALA A 608 16.58 -3.25 3.90
C ALA A 608 15.38 -2.74 3.09
N LEU A 609 14.17 -2.83 3.65
CA LEU A 609 12.98 -2.29 3.01
C LEU A 609 12.99 -0.76 2.95
N GLY A 610 13.44 -0.09 4.00
CA GLY A 610 13.63 1.37 4.01
C GLY A 610 14.53 1.84 2.86
N LYS A 611 15.68 1.17 2.66
CA LYS A 611 16.58 1.39 1.52
C LYS A 611 15.87 1.17 0.19
N LYS A 612 15.14 0.07 0.02
CA LYS A 612 14.38 -0.24 -1.21
C LYS A 612 13.32 0.83 -1.53
N ILE A 613 12.63 1.36 -0.52
CA ILE A 613 11.63 2.43 -0.68
C ILE A 613 12.31 3.70 -1.20
N THR A 614 13.39 4.14 -0.55
CA THR A 614 14.08 5.37 -0.92
C THR A 614 14.75 5.26 -2.29
N GLU A 615 15.44 4.15 -2.58
CA GLU A 615 16.01 3.88 -3.91
C GLU A 615 14.94 3.89 -5.00
N GLY A 616 13.79 3.24 -4.75
CA GLY A 616 12.68 3.23 -5.70
C GLY A 616 12.14 4.63 -5.99
N ARG A 617 12.03 5.49 -4.98
CA ARG A 617 11.58 6.88 -5.18
C ARG A 617 12.65 7.71 -5.89
N ALA A 618 13.92 7.60 -5.50
CA ALA A 618 15.02 8.31 -6.15
C ALA A 618 15.10 7.98 -7.65
N LEU A 619 14.97 6.70 -8.02
CA LEU A 619 14.95 6.23 -9.40
C LEU A 619 13.77 6.82 -10.20
N ARG A 620 12.56 6.85 -9.63
CA ARG A 620 11.38 7.46 -10.27
C ARG A 620 11.46 8.98 -10.38
N LEU A 621 12.33 9.61 -9.60
CA LEU A 621 12.70 11.01 -9.74
C LEU A 621 13.92 11.21 -10.66
N GLY A 622 14.39 10.17 -11.36
CA GLY A 622 15.46 10.26 -12.35
C GLY A 622 16.88 10.11 -11.80
N ALA A 623 17.08 9.59 -10.58
CA ALA A 623 18.42 9.21 -10.13
C ALA A 623 19.01 8.08 -10.99
N PRO A 624 20.34 8.05 -11.19
CA PRO A 624 20.98 6.93 -11.89
C PRO A 624 20.77 5.62 -11.11
N PRO A 625 20.57 4.47 -11.80
CA PRO A 625 20.48 3.18 -11.15
C PRO A 625 21.79 2.84 -10.41
N ALA A 626 21.68 2.17 -9.27
CA ALA A 626 22.84 1.70 -8.53
C ALA A 626 23.70 0.74 -9.38
N GLN A 627 25.02 0.80 -9.23
CA GLN A 627 25.99 -0.03 -9.98
C GLN A 627 25.58 -1.51 -9.96
N GLY A 628 25.41 -2.11 -11.15
CA GLY A 628 25.09 -3.54 -11.33
C GLY A 628 23.61 -3.91 -11.45
N LYS A 629 22.67 -2.95 -11.52
CA LYS A 629 21.24 -3.22 -11.82
C LYS A 629 20.82 -2.62 -13.16
N THR A 630 20.04 -3.36 -13.95
CA THR A 630 19.53 -2.93 -15.26
C THR A 630 18.53 -1.77 -15.14
N ALA A 631 18.57 -0.85 -16.10
CA ALA A 631 17.81 0.40 -16.15
C ALA A 631 16.32 0.24 -16.50
N GLU A 632 15.68 -0.88 -16.14
CA GLU A 632 14.30 -1.19 -16.58
C GLU A 632 13.22 -0.33 -15.90
N ALA A 633 13.57 0.44 -14.86
CA ALA A 633 12.64 1.31 -14.12
C ALA A 633 13.06 2.80 -14.08
N ALA A 634 14.10 3.19 -14.82
CA ALA A 634 14.43 4.61 -14.96
C ALA A 634 13.44 5.24 -15.96
N PRO A 635 12.77 6.35 -15.60
CA PRO A 635 11.87 7.03 -16.54
C PRO A 635 12.67 7.49 -17.76
N SER A 636 12.12 7.27 -18.96
CA SER A 636 12.77 7.54 -20.25
C SER A 636 12.77 9.03 -20.66
N GLY A 637 12.42 9.94 -19.75
CA GLY A 637 12.39 11.39 -19.99
C GLY A 637 13.68 12.08 -19.52
N THR A 638 14.26 12.92 -20.38
CA THR A 638 15.45 13.74 -20.09
C THR A 638 15.21 14.74 -18.94
N ASP A 639 13.97 15.18 -18.75
CA ASP A 639 13.61 16.26 -17.83
C ASP A 639 13.74 15.85 -16.36
N LEU A 640 13.63 14.56 -16.04
CA LEU A 640 13.80 14.05 -14.68
C LEU A 640 15.27 13.92 -14.26
N GLN A 641 16.22 14.16 -15.16
CA GLN A 641 17.65 14.22 -14.82
C GLN A 641 18.05 15.52 -14.10
N ALA A 642 17.20 16.55 -14.14
CA ALA A 642 17.39 17.81 -13.43
C ALA A 642 17.50 17.63 -11.90
N ASP A 643 18.08 18.61 -11.20
CA ASP A 643 18.13 18.61 -9.73
C ASP A 643 16.71 18.56 -9.13
N ALA A 644 16.54 17.81 -8.04
CA ALA A 644 15.27 17.80 -7.32
C ALA A 644 15.22 18.94 -6.28
N VAL A 645 14.02 19.46 -6.04
CA VAL A 645 13.73 20.40 -4.95
C VAL A 645 12.65 19.83 -4.05
N THR A 646 12.85 19.96 -2.74
CA THR A 646 11.84 19.61 -1.75
C THR A 646 11.90 20.56 -0.56
N TYR A 647 10.84 20.61 0.23
CA TYR A 647 10.69 21.49 1.38
C TYR A 647 10.48 20.68 2.67
N CYS A 648 10.97 19.45 2.67
CA CYS A 648 11.17 18.62 3.84
C CYS A 648 12.63 18.17 3.89
N ALA A 649 13.35 18.57 4.94
CA ALA A 649 14.74 18.19 5.16
C ALA A 649 14.97 16.66 5.04
N MET A 650 13.99 15.83 5.42
CA MET A 650 14.15 14.37 5.39
C MET A 650 13.96 13.80 4.01
N CYS A 651 13.08 14.40 3.20
CA CYS A 651 12.99 14.03 1.79
C CYS A 651 14.31 14.38 1.10
N ARG A 652 14.88 15.56 1.39
CA ARG A 652 16.17 16.00 0.86
C ARG A 652 17.28 15.01 1.19
N ASP A 653 17.51 14.76 2.48
CA ASP A 653 18.60 13.90 2.95
C ASP A 653 18.47 12.48 2.42
N ARG A 654 17.26 11.92 2.39
CA ARG A 654 17.01 10.55 1.92
C ARG A 654 17.25 10.42 0.43
N LEU A 655 16.77 11.37 -0.38
CA LEU A 655 16.95 11.35 -1.83
C LEU A 655 18.43 11.56 -2.21
N ALA A 656 19.10 12.52 -1.55
CA ALA A 656 20.53 12.78 -1.74
C ALA A 656 21.40 11.57 -1.38
N ALA A 657 21.12 10.90 -0.26
CA ALA A 657 21.82 9.68 0.16
C ALA A 657 21.67 8.50 -0.82
N HIS A 658 20.70 8.57 -1.74
CA HIS A 658 20.43 7.55 -2.75
C HIS A 658 20.62 8.07 -4.19
N GLY A 659 21.50 9.05 -4.36
CA GLY A 659 22.01 9.47 -5.67
C GLY A 659 21.15 10.48 -6.44
N LYS A 660 19.98 10.88 -5.92
CA LYS A 660 19.24 12.00 -6.48
C LYS A 660 19.78 13.30 -5.89
N ARG A 661 20.51 14.09 -6.68
CA ARG A 661 20.87 15.47 -6.30
C ARG A 661 19.59 16.24 -5.94
N THR A 662 19.52 16.70 -4.70
CA THR A 662 18.30 17.27 -4.13
C THR A 662 18.64 18.45 -3.24
N ALA A 663 18.06 19.62 -3.52
CA ALA A 663 18.14 20.80 -2.68
C ALA A 663 16.91 20.92 -1.77
N HIS A 664 17.08 21.53 -0.60
CA HIS A 664 15.97 22.03 0.19
C HIS A 664 15.51 23.38 -0.37
N LEU A 665 14.24 23.72 -0.27
CA LEU A 665 13.72 24.99 -0.80
C LEU A 665 14.39 26.23 -0.17
N LEU A 666 14.81 26.14 1.10
CA LEU A 666 15.61 27.20 1.75
C LEU A 666 16.98 27.40 1.11
N ASP A 667 17.59 26.36 0.53
CA ASP A 667 18.87 26.49 -0.16
C ASP A 667 18.76 27.43 -1.40
N ILE A 668 17.53 27.59 -1.92
CA ILE A 668 17.21 28.42 -3.08
C ILE A 668 16.72 29.79 -2.66
N LEU A 669 15.73 29.85 -1.76
CA LEU A 669 15.08 31.10 -1.38
C LEU A 669 15.95 31.97 -0.45
N LEU A 670 16.81 31.35 0.35
CA LEU A 670 17.69 32.02 1.30
C LEU A 670 19.07 31.37 1.26
N PRO A 671 19.84 31.49 0.16
CA PRO A 671 21.13 30.82 -0.01
C PRO A 671 22.17 31.32 1.00
N ALA A 672 23.20 30.50 1.24
CA ALA A 672 24.28 30.90 2.13
C ALA A 672 25.11 32.00 1.46
N GLN A 673 25.37 33.11 2.17
CA GLN A 673 26.27 34.15 1.68
C GLN A 673 27.72 33.71 1.93
N ALA A 674 28.62 33.99 0.98
CA ALA A 674 30.02 33.56 1.03
C ALA A 674 30.75 34.01 2.31
N ASP A 675 30.36 35.15 2.88
CA ASP A 675 30.98 35.76 4.06
C ASP A 675 30.15 35.63 5.35
N ALA A 676 29.05 34.87 5.34
CA ALA A 676 28.22 34.71 6.53
C ALA A 676 28.93 33.81 7.57
N PRO A 677 28.89 34.16 8.88
CA PRO A 677 29.43 33.30 9.93
C PRO A 677 28.67 31.96 9.94
N ALA A 678 29.35 30.89 9.57
CA ALA A 678 28.83 29.53 9.67
C ALA A 678 28.92 29.03 11.12
N ILE A 679 27.95 28.22 11.55
CA ILE A 679 28.02 27.52 12.83
C ILE A 679 29.17 26.52 12.73
N ALA A 680 30.31 26.87 13.32
CA ALA A 680 31.58 26.17 13.16
C ALA A 680 31.40 24.65 13.18
N ALA A 681 31.73 23.99 12.06
CA ALA A 681 31.71 22.55 11.95
C ALA A 681 32.66 21.95 13.01
N ALA A 682 32.17 21.04 13.85
CA ALA A 682 33.08 20.20 14.62
C ALA A 682 34.01 19.48 13.62
N PRO A 683 35.29 19.22 13.95
CA PRO A 683 36.09 18.28 13.18
C PRO A 683 35.39 16.92 13.23
N LEU A 684 34.58 16.64 12.20
CA LEU A 684 33.99 15.34 12.00
C LEU A 684 35.13 14.34 11.77
N PRO A 685 34.94 13.08 12.15
CA PRO A 685 35.96 12.08 11.96
C PRO A 685 36.20 11.88 10.47
N SER A 686 37.27 12.47 9.97
CA SER A 686 37.71 12.31 8.58
C SER A 686 38.21 10.88 8.42
N ALA A 687 37.45 10.07 7.68
CA ALA A 687 38.04 8.97 6.95
C ALA A 687 39.00 9.61 5.94
N GLN A 688 40.31 9.42 6.12
CA GLN A 688 41.27 9.65 5.04
C GLN A 688 41.09 8.52 4.04
N GLU A 689 40.08 8.63 3.17
CA GLU A 689 39.93 8.04 1.84
C GLU A 689 38.49 8.27 1.36
N GLU A 690 38.32 8.50 0.05
CA GLU A 690 37.03 8.82 -0.58
C GLU A 690 35.91 7.85 -0.18
N PRO A 691 34.69 8.34 0.09
CA PRO A 691 33.57 7.49 0.45
C PRO A 691 33.23 6.54 -0.71
N VAL A 692 33.24 5.24 -0.43
CA VAL A 692 32.72 4.20 -1.33
C VAL A 692 31.20 4.27 -1.35
N THR A 693 30.63 5.15 -2.17
CA THR A 693 29.32 5.01 -2.84
C THR A 693 29.24 6.02 -3.99
N GLY A 694 29.42 5.54 -5.23
CA GLY A 694 29.07 6.23 -6.47
C GLY A 694 29.61 7.65 -6.61
N THR A 695 30.86 7.80 -7.06
CA THR A 695 31.37 9.06 -7.60
C THR A 695 30.41 9.56 -8.68
N LEU A 696 29.73 10.67 -8.41
CA LEU A 696 29.11 11.47 -9.46
C LEU A 696 30.23 11.88 -10.43
N PRO A 697 30.06 11.70 -11.75
CA PRO A 697 31.09 12.07 -12.71
C PRO A 697 31.47 13.54 -12.54
N ALA A 698 32.77 13.84 -12.63
CA ALA A 698 33.36 15.16 -12.39
C ALA A 698 32.73 16.30 -13.23
N ASP A 699 32.07 15.96 -14.34
CA ASP A 699 31.42 16.90 -15.25
C ASP A 699 30.01 17.34 -14.79
N CYS A 700 29.46 16.74 -13.72
CA CYS A 700 28.09 17.02 -13.26
C CYS A 700 27.96 18.36 -12.49
N CYS A 701 29.07 18.91 -12.00
CA CYS A 701 29.09 20.16 -11.22
C CYS A 701 28.84 21.42 -12.06
N ALA A 702 28.80 21.33 -13.39
CA ALA A 702 28.77 22.50 -14.27
C ALA A 702 27.37 23.07 -14.59
N GLN A 703 26.26 22.40 -14.23
CA GLN A 703 24.91 22.76 -14.73
C GLN A 703 23.75 22.75 -13.69
N GLY A 704 24.01 22.76 -12.37
CA GLY A 704 22.93 22.69 -11.36
C GLY A 704 23.22 23.43 -10.05
N PHE A 705 22.27 23.40 -9.11
CA PHE A 705 22.40 24.09 -7.82
C PHE A 705 23.51 23.44 -6.97
N SER A 706 24.51 24.21 -6.54
CA SER A 706 25.61 23.71 -5.69
C SER A 706 25.09 23.05 -4.40
N ALA A 707 24.01 23.59 -3.83
CA ALA A 707 23.36 23.04 -2.65
C ALA A 707 22.74 21.65 -2.88
N ALA A 708 22.36 21.30 -4.12
CA ALA A 708 21.82 19.98 -4.46
C ALA A 708 22.89 18.87 -4.41
N ALA A 709 24.18 19.23 -4.44
CA ALA A 709 25.31 18.31 -4.27
C ALA A 709 25.66 18.06 -2.79
N ARG A 710 24.95 18.68 -1.83
CA ARG A 710 25.28 18.58 -0.41
C ARG A 710 24.99 17.19 0.16
N HIS A 711 26.03 16.63 0.79
CA HIS A 711 26.06 15.52 1.73
C HIS A 711 24.86 15.48 2.70
N ALA A 712 24.12 14.37 2.79
CA ALA A 712 23.27 14.11 3.95
C ALA A 712 24.16 13.91 5.20
N PRO A 713 23.89 14.57 6.33
CA PRO A 713 24.72 14.41 7.53
C PRO A 713 24.53 13.05 8.17
N SER A 714 25.62 12.50 8.71
CA SER A 714 25.65 11.25 9.49
C SER A 714 24.77 11.35 10.74
N LEU A 715 24.35 10.22 11.30
CA LEU A 715 23.51 10.21 12.51
C LEU A 715 24.15 10.96 13.67
N SER A 716 25.48 10.86 13.82
CA SER A 716 26.23 11.60 14.84
C SER A 716 26.29 13.10 14.52
N ALA A 717 26.55 13.47 13.26
CA ALA A 717 26.57 14.87 12.84
C ALA A 717 25.23 15.57 13.07
N ARG A 718 24.11 14.85 12.94
CA ARG A 718 22.75 15.36 13.20
C ARG A 718 22.52 15.73 14.67
N HIS A 719 23.03 14.92 15.60
CA HIS A 719 22.98 15.24 17.04
C HIS A 719 23.77 16.50 17.33
N GLU A 720 24.99 16.53 16.81
CA GLU A 720 25.95 17.60 16.99
C GLU A 720 25.48 18.93 16.36
N ASN A 721 24.87 18.88 15.17
CA ASN A 721 24.28 20.04 14.50
C ASN A 721 23.19 20.71 15.36
N ARG A 722 22.30 19.91 15.99
CA ARG A 722 21.24 20.45 16.85
C ARG A 722 21.79 21.09 18.12
N ALA A 723 22.78 20.46 18.75
CA ALA A 723 23.42 20.98 19.95
C ALA A 723 24.16 22.30 19.66
N ARG A 724 25.01 22.33 18.63
CA ARG A 724 25.74 23.54 18.23
C ARG A 724 24.84 24.67 17.79
N LEU A 725 23.73 24.37 17.09
CA LEU A 725 22.76 25.40 16.74
C LEU A 725 22.22 26.10 17.99
N ARG A 726 21.84 25.35 19.02
CA ARG A 726 21.36 25.93 20.28
C ARG A 726 22.44 26.77 20.95
N GLU A 727 23.66 26.27 21.06
CA GLU A 727 24.78 26.99 21.68
C GLU A 727 25.13 28.27 20.93
N TYR A 728 25.20 28.21 19.60
CA TYR A 728 25.39 29.37 18.74
C TYR A 728 24.31 30.42 18.96
N LEU A 729 23.04 30.00 19.01
CA LEU A 729 21.91 30.88 19.22
C LEU A 729 21.97 31.57 20.60
N LEU A 730 22.20 30.81 21.67
CA LEU A 730 22.33 31.37 23.03
C LEU A 730 23.45 32.40 23.13
N THR A 731 24.61 32.08 22.58
CA THR A 731 25.80 32.96 22.63
C THR A 731 25.67 34.17 21.72
N SER A 732 25.21 33.99 20.48
CA SER A 732 25.22 35.02 19.45
C SER A 732 23.98 35.91 19.47
N CYS A 733 22.89 35.48 20.09
CA CYS A 733 21.62 36.21 20.09
C CYS A 733 21.15 36.64 21.48
N TRP A 734 21.51 35.93 22.56
CA TRP A 734 21.05 36.23 23.93
C TRP A 734 22.19 36.47 24.94
N ASP A 735 23.45 36.47 24.51
CA ASP A 735 24.64 36.57 25.37
C ASP A 735 24.64 35.58 26.56
N GLU A 736 23.96 34.44 26.39
CA GLU A 736 23.89 33.37 27.39
C GLU A 736 25.09 32.42 27.19
N ALA A 737 25.87 32.20 28.26
CA ALA A 737 27.00 31.28 28.21
C ALA A 737 26.53 29.84 27.91
N PRO A 738 27.26 29.09 27.06
CA PRO A 738 26.94 27.69 26.81
C PRO A 738 27.13 26.87 28.09
N ALA A 739 26.37 25.78 28.20
CA ALA A 739 26.54 24.84 29.31
C ALA A 739 27.97 24.27 29.29
N ALA A 740 28.57 24.04 30.46
CA ALA A 740 29.92 23.48 30.54
C ALA A 740 29.98 22.12 29.84
N SER A 741 30.95 21.95 28.94
CA SER A 741 31.14 20.72 28.19
C SER A 741 31.50 19.58 29.15
N GLY A 742 30.75 18.46 29.09
CA GLY A 742 31.03 17.31 29.94
C GLY A 742 32.39 16.66 29.61
N PRO A 743 32.90 15.76 30.49
CA PRO A 743 34.20 15.10 30.31
C PRO A 743 34.36 14.27 29.01
N GLN A 744 33.25 14.03 28.30
CA GLN A 744 33.20 13.36 27.00
C GLN A 744 33.77 14.23 25.86
N ALA A 745 33.67 15.55 25.97
CA ALA A 745 34.16 16.51 24.98
C ALA A 745 35.69 16.59 24.94
N ALA A 746 36.38 16.17 26.01
CA ALA A 746 37.84 16.18 26.11
C ALA A 746 38.54 15.04 25.36
N LEU A 747 37.79 14.10 24.75
CA LEU A 747 38.35 13.00 23.98
C LEU A 747 38.63 13.39 22.53
N GLU A 748 39.86 13.20 22.07
CA GLU A 748 40.21 13.22 20.64
C GLU A 748 40.04 11.80 20.06
N ILE A 749 39.12 11.62 19.13
CA ILE A 749 38.80 10.30 18.56
C ILE A 749 38.93 10.37 17.04
N ARG A 750 39.73 9.47 16.47
CA ARG A 750 39.84 9.24 15.02
C ARG A 750 39.14 7.94 14.68
N TYR A 751 38.42 7.90 13.56
CA TYR A 751 37.71 6.70 13.13
C TYR A 751 38.25 6.25 11.78
N THR A 752 38.41 4.93 11.61
CA THR A 752 38.65 4.36 10.28
C THR A 752 37.39 4.45 9.42
N ALA A 753 37.54 4.37 8.09
CA ALA A 753 36.41 4.33 7.16
C ALA A 753 35.44 3.18 7.48
N GLN A 754 35.98 2.02 7.88
CA GLN A 754 35.20 0.86 8.30
C GLN A 754 34.39 1.15 9.57
N ALA A 755 35.00 1.77 10.59
CA ALA A 755 34.30 2.13 11.82
C ALA A 755 33.17 3.13 11.54
N ALA A 756 33.44 4.18 10.76
CA ALA A 756 32.45 5.17 10.38
C ALA A 756 31.26 4.54 9.62
N ALA A 757 31.54 3.66 8.65
CA ALA A 757 30.49 2.94 7.91
C ALA A 757 29.65 2.03 8.83
N ARG A 758 30.30 1.32 9.78
CA ARG A 758 29.62 0.48 10.77
C ARG A 758 28.77 1.30 11.74
N MET A 759 29.21 2.49 12.15
CA MET A 759 28.42 3.39 12.98
C MET A 759 27.09 3.74 12.32
N GLU A 760 27.12 4.11 11.04
CA GLU A 760 25.90 4.42 10.28
C GLU A 760 25.02 3.19 10.06
N GLU A 761 25.61 2.06 9.61
CA GLU A 761 24.89 0.81 9.39
C GLU A 761 24.19 0.29 10.67
N ARG A 762 24.89 0.39 11.81
CA ARG A 762 24.44 -0.15 13.11
C ARG A 762 23.78 0.88 14.01
N ARG A 763 23.65 2.15 13.56
CA ARG A 763 23.07 3.27 14.30
C ARG A 763 23.74 3.49 15.66
N ILE A 764 25.07 3.48 15.66
CA ILE A 764 25.90 3.75 16.83
C ILE A 764 26.36 5.18 16.74
N LEU A 765 26.05 5.99 17.76
CA LEU A 765 26.42 7.40 17.78
C LEU A 765 27.85 7.56 18.31
N ASP A 766 28.52 8.63 17.91
CA ASP A 766 29.81 9.05 18.48
C ASP A 766 29.72 9.21 20.01
N ALA A 767 28.61 9.71 20.53
CA ALA A 767 28.33 9.77 21.97
C ALA A 767 28.29 8.38 22.64
N ASP A 768 27.82 7.33 21.95
CA ASP A 768 27.85 5.96 22.47
C ASP A 768 29.31 5.44 22.53
N VAL A 769 30.10 5.72 21.50
CA VAL A 769 31.54 5.36 21.44
C VAL A 769 32.33 6.09 22.53
N ARG A 770 32.13 7.40 22.70
CA ARG A 770 32.77 8.21 23.76
C ARG A 770 32.50 7.64 25.15
N LYS A 771 31.25 7.23 25.44
CA LYS A 771 30.90 6.61 26.73
C LYS A 771 31.66 5.30 26.95
N VAL A 772 31.81 4.47 25.92
CA VAL A 772 32.59 3.22 26.00
C VAL A 772 34.08 3.52 26.24
N LEU A 773 34.65 4.49 25.52
CA LEU A 773 36.06 4.85 25.66
C LEU A 773 36.37 5.48 27.01
N LEU A 774 35.50 6.35 27.54
CA LEU A 774 35.62 6.86 28.91
C LEU A 774 35.56 5.72 29.93
N HIS A 775 34.64 4.77 29.76
CA HIS A 775 34.55 3.61 30.63
C HIS A 775 35.84 2.78 30.62
N SER A 776 36.48 2.66 29.46
CA SER A 776 37.74 1.92 29.29
C SER A 776 38.95 2.50 30.02
N ARG A 777 38.88 3.75 30.50
CA ARG A 777 40.01 4.43 31.17
C ARG A 777 40.45 3.75 32.46
N ASP A 778 39.52 3.15 33.19
CA ASP A 778 39.78 2.42 34.44
C ASP A 778 40.36 1.01 34.20
N ASN A 779 41.09 0.84 33.09
CA ASN A 779 41.56 -0.44 32.52
C ASN A 779 40.46 -1.40 32.03
N ARG A 780 39.23 -0.90 31.81
CA ARG A 780 38.03 -1.62 31.33
C ARG A 780 38.06 -2.06 29.88
N TRP A 781 39.03 -2.89 29.53
CA TRP A 781 39.25 -3.37 28.17
C TRP A 781 39.95 -4.74 28.09
N LEU A 782 39.75 -5.43 26.96
CA LEU A 782 40.37 -6.70 26.61
C LEU A 782 41.34 -6.51 25.45
N GLN A 783 42.45 -7.25 25.43
CA GLN A 783 43.37 -7.30 24.29
C GLN A 783 42.78 -8.22 23.21
N ASP A 784 42.58 -7.74 21.98
CA ASP A 784 42.19 -8.62 20.87
C ASP A 784 43.41 -9.40 20.37
N THR A 785 43.49 -10.67 20.77
CA THR A 785 44.59 -11.57 20.40
C THR A 785 44.57 -11.99 18.93
N ARG A 786 43.50 -11.68 18.19
CA ARG A 786 43.38 -11.96 16.75
C ARG A 786 43.85 -10.77 15.90
N SER A 787 44.00 -9.59 16.49
CA SER A 787 44.52 -8.41 15.81
C SER A 787 46.05 -8.46 15.79
N PRO A 788 46.70 -8.49 14.62
CA PRO A 788 48.16 -8.42 14.50
C PRO A 788 48.75 -7.12 15.10
N GLN A 789 47.90 -6.10 15.30
CA GLN A 789 48.25 -4.74 15.68
C GLN A 789 47.98 -4.45 17.18
N GLY A 790 47.52 -5.45 17.95
CA GLY A 790 47.31 -5.29 19.39
C GLY A 790 46.16 -4.34 19.75
N HIS A 791 45.04 -4.41 19.02
CA HIS A 791 43.85 -3.61 19.33
C HIS A 791 43.24 -3.98 20.68
N ARG A 792 42.54 -3.00 21.28
CA ARG A 792 41.81 -3.15 22.54
C ARG A 792 40.32 -3.16 22.28
N LEU A 793 39.57 -3.91 23.08
CA LEU A 793 38.12 -4.02 23.03
C LEU A 793 37.53 -3.54 24.35
N ALA A 794 36.64 -2.56 24.31
CA ALA A 794 35.85 -2.16 25.48
C ALA A 794 34.37 -2.30 25.17
N SER A 795 33.56 -2.48 26.22
CA SER A 795 32.12 -2.49 26.09
C SER A 795 31.44 -1.75 27.22
N LEU A 796 30.31 -1.13 26.92
CA LEU A 796 29.45 -0.50 27.91
C LEU A 796 27.99 -0.73 27.54
N ARG A 797 27.18 -1.03 28.57
CA ARG A 797 25.73 -1.11 28.45
C ARG A 797 25.10 0.05 29.22
N PRO A 798 24.93 1.24 28.60
CA PRO A 798 24.36 2.39 29.28
C PRO A 798 22.88 2.19 29.64
N VAL A 799 22.13 1.45 28.81
CA VAL A 799 20.71 1.15 29.03
C VAL A 799 20.39 -0.30 28.60
N VAL A 800 19.65 -0.49 27.51
CA VAL A 800 19.22 -1.82 27.02
C VAL A 800 20.18 -2.43 25.99
N VAL A 801 21.03 -1.61 25.38
CA VAL A 801 21.98 -2.01 24.32
C VAL A 801 23.39 -1.97 24.89
N THR A 802 24.18 -3.01 24.60
CA THR A 802 25.62 -3.05 24.87
C THR A 802 26.35 -2.63 23.61
N TYR A 803 27.20 -1.62 23.71
CA TYR A 803 28.07 -1.16 22.64
C TYR A 803 29.48 -1.69 22.87
N TRP A 804 30.14 -2.04 21.78
CA TRP A 804 31.50 -2.49 21.75
C TRP A 804 32.31 -1.60 20.83
N VAL A 805 33.54 -1.30 21.25
CA VAL A 805 34.47 -0.47 20.52
C VAL A 805 35.81 -1.20 20.46
N GLU A 806 36.31 -1.40 19.25
CA GLU A 806 37.68 -1.83 18.97
C GLU A 806 38.54 -0.60 18.69
N PHE A 807 39.61 -0.40 19.45
CA PHE A 807 40.41 0.81 19.40
C PHE A 807 41.90 0.60 19.67
N THR A 808 42.71 1.54 19.18
CA THR A 808 44.08 1.80 19.64
C THR A 808 44.07 3.06 20.51
N ARG A 809 44.70 2.99 21.69
CA ARG A 809 44.88 4.15 22.58
C ARG A 809 46.29 4.71 22.37
N HIS A 810 46.39 5.99 22.03
CA HIS A 810 47.67 6.67 21.82
C HIS A 810 48.15 7.36 23.10
N ASP A 811 47.24 8.04 23.81
CA ASP A 811 47.50 8.67 25.11
C ASP A 811 46.24 8.61 26.03
N GLU A 812 46.10 9.46 27.05
CA GLU A 812 44.92 9.46 27.94
C GLU A 812 43.62 9.95 27.30
N ASN A 813 43.70 10.86 26.33
CA ASN A 813 42.58 11.51 25.69
C ASN A 813 42.43 11.14 24.20
N THR A 814 43.44 10.53 23.58
CA THR A 814 43.51 10.29 22.13
C THR A 814 43.34 8.82 21.76
N PHE A 815 42.36 8.52 20.91
CA PHE A 815 41.96 7.18 20.50
C PHE A 815 41.81 7.07 18.97
N THR A 816 42.13 5.90 18.42
CA THR A 816 41.75 5.51 17.05
C THR A 816 40.80 4.32 17.11
N VAL A 817 39.59 4.48 16.60
CA VAL A 817 38.54 3.47 16.57
C VAL A 817 38.57 2.75 15.23
N HIS A 818 38.75 1.43 15.28
CA HIS A 818 38.87 0.58 14.09
C HIS A 818 37.56 -0.11 13.73
N ASN A 819 36.73 -0.42 14.72
CA ASN A 819 35.46 -1.12 14.52
C ASN A 819 34.49 -0.86 15.68
N VAL A 820 33.19 -0.96 15.40
CA VAL A 820 32.13 -0.83 16.40
C VAL A 820 31.01 -1.83 16.12
N TRP A 821 30.38 -2.33 17.18
CA TRP A 821 29.16 -3.14 17.07
C TRP A 821 28.31 -3.03 18.32
N SER A 822 27.06 -3.49 18.23
CA SER A 822 26.13 -3.46 19.36
C SER A 822 25.24 -4.70 19.40
N HIS A 823 24.79 -5.08 20.60
CA HIS A 823 23.84 -6.16 20.80
C HIS A 823 22.96 -5.93 22.04
N ARG A 824 21.88 -6.70 22.16
CA ARG A 824 20.95 -6.64 23.31
C ARG A 824 21.09 -7.84 24.28
N MET A 825 22.04 -8.73 24.01
CA MET A 825 22.35 -9.86 24.89
C MET A 825 22.98 -9.38 26.20
N HIS A 826 22.67 -10.06 27.30
CA HIS A 826 23.39 -9.88 28.56
C HIS A 826 24.63 -10.79 28.52
N VAL A 827 25.81 -10.19 28.52
CA VAL A 827 27.06 -10.96 28.64
C VAL A 827 27.20 -11.32 30.12
N ARG A 828 26.94 -12.58 30.47
CA ARG A 828 27.20 -13.11 31.82
C ARG A 828 28.72 -13.34 31.96
N THR A 829 29.35 -12.64 32.88
CA THR A 829 30.75 -12.88 33.25
C THR A 829 30.89 -14.21 33.99
N VAL A 830 31.77 -15.09 33.52
CA VAL A 830 32.18 -16.31 34.23
C VAL A 830 33.50 -16.01 34.95
N ASN A 831 33.61 -16.33 36.24
CA ASN A 831 34.79 -16.20 37.11
C ASN A 831 35.16 -14.83 37.70
N GLY A 832 34.19 -14.01 38.13
CA GLY A 832 34.44 -12.94 39.12
C GLY A 832 35.44 -11.84 38.72
N ARG A 833 35.99 -11.88 37.50
CA ARG A 833 36.60 -10.75 36.84
C ARG A 833 35.51 -10.10 36.01
N THR A 834 35.13 -8.90 36.41
CA THR A 834 34.46 -7.92 35.55
C THR A 834 35.20 -7.83 34.20
N PRO A 835 34.60 -7.25 33.14
CA PRO A 835 35.38 -6.44 32.24
C PRO A 835 35.94 -5.29 33.12
N SER A 836 37.02 -5.60 33.82
CA SER A 836 37.83 -4.65 34.58
C SER A 836 38.59 -3.82 33.61
#